data_AF-A0A4Y2HGM2-F1
#
_entry.id   AF-A0A4Y2HGM2-F1
#
_cell.length_a   1.000
_cell.length_b   1.000
_cell.length_c   1.000
_cell.angle_alpha   90.00
_cell.angle_beta   90.00
_cell.angle_gamma   90.00
#
_symmetry.space_group_name_H-M   'P 1'
#
loop_
_entity.id
_entity.type
_entity.pdbx_description
1 polymer ?
#
loop_
_entity_poly.entity_id
_entity_poly.type
_entity_poly.pdbx_seq_one_letter_code
_entity_poly.pdbx_strand_id
1 'polypeptide(L)'
;MNDLVVFSLFQPGLTLSHNAENSLHSFCQWQSTIHTAKGRQHDHAVLVTGLDICSWKDGPCDTLGYAPISGMCSKYRSCTVNEDSGLALAFTVAHEIGHNFGMVHDGQGSSPCRRKRGTIMSASLSGLDSSLLWSDCSRRDLAKFLDSPRSLCLTNEPYSPDELQFPDHLPGQLYDADMQCRLQFGTKSKLCEHYPRKGEVCRALWCQRNGRECETKFLPAAEGTPCGKNKWCRKGSCVDRKLDAQKAVDGGWSPFSQWSNCSRPCGGGLMFRERRCDSPTPSNGGSYCKGEESEYQICGTQECNPDNPEYHIDQCATFNKRTVKGKYYQWKPYGKDLGGYHEVIKIPPNSRHINITENSEYPAYLALQDGNGRYYLNDNWVLDWPGRYTAAGTVFSYRRWPGQPESLVAKGPTNEELTVEVLIKGNVETEVNYKFVISAIEADWKMLNSSCSVTCGNGTFLSRPVCKTFTEEITNDSFCNIITKPHTELHSCYEAPCHLKWTMGEWSPCDPDNCEQMQRRDVFCTDQGRKVHRAKCAEHVRPTDTRKCSNKQCSYNWHTGSWSKCRGTCSSGFQTRSVTCRHITDGSVKSFSHCNQDSQPPHLRKCKIDSCFIQQAPAVWLAGPWGKCDDDCQNEKRNVTCVKKFGDLVQGSSLCDPALKPHSERNCTSFSCNFLKDSGCEDFYQWCPLSTNEKLCELKFYATNCCISCKKF
;
A
#
# COMPACT_ATOMS: atom_id res chain seq x y z
N MET A 1 -3.46 -23.11 37.71
CA MET A 1 -2.21 -23.16 36.94
C MET A 1 -1.74 -21.73 36.85
N ASN A 2 -0.83 -21.37 37.75
CA ASN A 2 -0.44 -19.98 38.01
C ASN A 2 0.28 -19.39 36.80
N ASP A 3 -0.13 -18.19 36.39
CA ASP A 3 0.49 -17.40 35.31
C ASP A 3 1.89 -16.84 35.69
N LEU A 4 2.46 -17.30 36.82
CA LEU A 4 3.84 -17.06 37.24
C LEU A 4 4.75 -18.15 36.67
N VAL A 5 5.64 -17.78 35.74
CA VAL A 5 6.62 -18.67 35.14
C VAL A 5 7.98 -18.46 35.82
N VAL A 6 8.46 -19.46 36.55
CA VAL A 6 9.79 -19.45 37.15
C VAL A 6 10.75 -20.24 36.26
N PHE A 7 11.75 -19.56 35.70
CA PHE A 7 12.77 -20.21 34.88
C PHE A 7 13.80 -20.92 35.76
N SER A 8 13.81 -22.25 35.71
CA SER A 8 14.86 -23.07 36.35
C SER A 8 15.98 -23.47 35.37
N LEU A 9 15.79 -23.25 34.06
CA LEU A 9 16.71 -23.58 32.97
C LEU A 9 16.62 -22.55 31.83
N PHE A 10 17.62 -22.54 30.94
CA PHE A 10 17.65 -21.71 29.73
C PHE A 10 16.37 -21.84 28.91
N GLN A 11 15.79 -20.71 28.50
CA GLN A 11 14.60 -20.66 27.67
C GLN A 11 14.99 -20.39 26.22
N PRO A 12 14.65 -21.28 25.27
CA PRO A 12 14.91 -21.03 23.85
C PRO A 12 14.28 -19.72 23.38
N GLY A 13 15.08 -18.87 22.73
CA GLY A 13 14.64 -17.58 22.20
C GLY A 13 14.63 -16.41 23.20
N LEU A 14 14.96 -16.64 24.48
CA LEU A 14 15.16 -15.59 25.48
C LEU A 14 16.65 -15.48 25.83
N THR A 15 17.23 -14.31 25.60
CA THR A 15 18.62 -14.00 25.92
C THR A 15 18.68 -12.79 26.85
N LEU A 16 19.27 -12.96 28.02
CA LEU A 16 19.48 -11.89 28.99
C LEU A 16 20.96 -11.53 29.08
N SER A 17 21.23 -10.24 29.18
CA SER A 17 22.56 -9.68 29.41
C SER A 17 22.48 -8.46 30.33
N HIS A 18 23.63 -7.96 30.77
CA HIS A 18 23.72 -6.73 31.54
C HIS A 18 23.24 -5.51 30.74
N ASN A 19 23.27 -5.54 29.40
CA ASN A 19 22.66 -4.49 28.58
C ASN A 19 21.12 -4.58 28.63
N ALA A 20 20.50 -3.57 29.25
CA ALA A 20 19.06 -3.51 29.48
C ALA A 20 18.24 -3.46 28.18
N GLU A 21 18.74 -2.79 27.13
CA GLU A 21 18.08 -2.69 25.83
C GLU A 21 18.03 -4.05 25.12
N ASN A 22 19.15 -4.79 25.12
CA ASN A 22 19.21 -6.13 24.54
C ASN A 22 18.29 -7.12 25.26
N SER A 23 18.34 -7.11 26.60
CA SER A 23 17.47 -7.93 27.45
C SER A 23 15.99 -7.59 27.22
N LEU A 24 15.64 -6.30 27.13
CA LEU A 24 14.28 -5.86 26.86
C LEU A 24 13.82 -6.33 25.48
N HIS A 25 14.58 -6.07 24.42
CA HIS A 25 14.22 -6.48 23.07
C HIS A 25 14.01 -8.00 22.97
N SER A 26 14.93 -8.79 23.52
CA SER A 26 14.80 -10.26 23.54
C SER A 26 13.56 -10.71 24.33
N PHE A 27 13.32 -10.13 25.50
CA PHE A 27 12.16 -10.49 26.32
C PHE A 27 10.84 -10.09 25.65
N CYS A 28 10.75 -8.90 25.06
CA CYS A 28 9.57 -8.42 24.34
C CYS A 28 9.21 -9.30 23.13
N GLN A 29 10.22 -9.78 22.40
CA GLN A 29 10.02 -10.76 21.33
C GLN A 29 9.56 -12.11 21.89
N TRP A 30 10.26 -12.62 22.91
CA TRP A 30 9.95 -13.90 23.51
C TRP A 30 8.52 -13.95 24.09
N GLN A 31 8.13 -12.95 24.89
CA GLN A 31 6.79 -12.88 25.48
C GLN A 31 5.67 -12.83 24.44
N SER A 32 5.93 -12.26 23.25
CA SER A 32 4.94 -12.16 22.17
C SER A 32 4.56 -13.51 21.55
N THR A 33 5.38 -14.53 21.80
CA THR A 33 5.20 -15.91 21.31
C THR A 33 4.60 -16.85 22.36
N ILE A 34 4.45 -16.38 23.60
CA ILE A 34 3.88 -17.18 24.68
C ILE A 34 2.37 -17.19 24.53
N HIS A 35 1.82 -18.36 24.24
CA HIS A 35 0.44 -18.68 24.49
C HIS A 35 0.40 -19.60 25.73
N THR A 36 -0.34 -19.23 26.77
CA THR A 36 -0.50 -20.14 27.92
C THR A 36 -1.18 -21.44 27.47
N ALA A 37 -0.98 -22.55 28.18
CA ALA A 37 -1.48 -23.89 27.83
C ALA A 37 -3.01 -24.02 27.64
N LYS A 38 -3.78 -22.96 27.90
CA LYS A 38 -5.23 -22.85 27.71
C LYS A 38 -5.66 -21.74 26.73
N GLY A 39 -4.71 -21.14 25.98
CA GLY A 39 -4.99 -20.00 25.10
C GLY A 39 -5.25 -18.68 25.82
N ARG A 40 -4.85 -18.53 27.09
CA ARG A 40 -4.95 -17.26 27.84
C ARG A 40 -3.89 -16.29 27.35
N GLN A 41 -4.31 -15.03 27.21
CA GLN A 41 -3.55 -13.89 26.73
C GLN A 41 -3.28 -12.95 27.90
N HIS A 42 -2.04 -12.50 28.06
CA HIS A 42 -1.67 -11.44 29.00
C HIS A 42 -1.60 -10.10 28.24
N ASP A 43 -1.98 -9.02 28.93
CA ASP A 43 -1.92 -7.67 28.36
C ASP A 43 -0.51 -7.08 28.43
N HIS A 44 0.25 -7.49 29.45
CA HIS A 44 1.59 -7.00 29.74
C HIS A 44 2.44 -8.08 30.43
N ALA A 45 3.73 -8.16 30.08
CA ALA A 45 4.66 -9.11 30.67
C ALA A 45 5.76 -8.40 31.48
N VAL A 46 6.02 -8.89 32.68
CA VAL A 46 7.06 -8.35 33.58
C VAL A 46 8.15 -9.40 33.77
N LEU A 47 9.38 -9.10 33.35
CA LEU A 47 10.55 -9.90 33.66
C LEU A 47 11.21 -9.36 34.92
N VAL A 48 11.49 -10.27 35.86
CA VAL A 48 12.30 -10.02 37.05
C VAL A 48 13.58 -10.84 36.93
N THR A 49 14.74 -10.20 37.11
CA THR A 49 16.05 -10.84 36.98
C THR A 49 16.98 -10.48 38.13
N GLY A 50 17.80 -11.42 38.57
CA GLY A 50 18.91 -11.16 39.51
C GLY A 50 20.18 -10.66 38.82
N LEU A 51 20.16 -10.46 37.50
CA LEU A 51 21.24 -9.82 36.75
C LEU A 51 21.21 -8.31 36.99
N ASP A 52 22.39 -7.71 37.19
CA ASP A 52 22.59 -6.27 37.25
C ASP A 52 22.38 -5.66 35.85
N ILE A 53 21.33 -4.87 35.63
CA ILE A 53 20.99 -4.34 34.30
C ILE A 53 21.46 -2.88 34.14
N CYS A 54 21.92 -2.54 32.94
CA CYS A 54 22.69 -1.34 32.69
C CYS A 54 22.21 -0.72 31.36
N SER A 55 21.92 0.58 31.37
CA SER A 55 21.22 1.26 30.27
C SER A 55 21.93 1.23 28.91
N TRP A 56 23.26 1.30 28.86
CA TRP A 56 23.99 1.47 27.57
C TRP A 56 25.33 0.72 27.43
N LYS A 57 25.82 0.04 28.47
CA LYS A 57 27.12 -0.68 28.50
C LYS A 57 27.10 -1.79 29.54
N ASP A 58 28.00 -2.76 29.43
CA ASP A 58 28.26 -3.76 30.48
C ASP A 58 29.09 -3.15 31.63
N GLY A 59 28.49 -2.18 32.35
CA GLY A 59 28.99 -1.52 33.57
C GLY A 59 28.99 0.03 33.53
N PRO A 60 29.11 0.77 34.67
CA PRO A 60 28.56 0.54 36.02
C PRO A 60 27.07 0.95 36.12
N CYS A 61 26.34 0.39 37.06
CA CYS A 61 24.89 0.16 36.91
C CYS A 61 24.06 0.80 38.04
N ASP A 62 23.35 1.88 37.69
CA ASP A 62 22.33 2.54 38.53
C ASP A 62 20.90 2.30 37.98
N THR A 63 20.77 1.48 36.92
CA THR A 63 19.51 1.26 36.21
C THR A 63 18.79 0.05 36.81
N LEU A 64 17.68 0.25 37.51
CA LEU A 64 16.94 -0.86 38.13
C LEU A 64 15.88 -1.48 37.21
N GLY A 65 15.45 -0.76 36.18
CA GLY A 65 14.37 -1.15 35.29
C GLY A 65 14.52 -0.55 33.89
N TYR A 66 13.88 -1.18 32.91
CA TYR A 66 13.84 -0.68 31.55
C TYR A 66 12.54 -1.07 30.83
N ALA A 67 11.94 -0.11 30.12
CA ALA A 67 10.63 -0.24 29.49
C ALA A 67 10.49 0.60 28.21
N PRO A 68 9.70 0.15 27.22
CA PRO A 68 9.28 1.00 26.12
C PRO A 68 8.26 2.04 26.60
N ILE A 69 8.39 3.28 26.13
CA ILE A 69 7.35 4.29 26.33
C ILE A 69 6.16 3.99 25.41
N SER A 70 4.95 3.98 25.97
CA SER A 70 3.69 3.68 25.27
C SER A 70 3.64 2.28 24.67
N GLY A 71 4.21 1.28 25.36
CA GLY A 71 4.22 -0.12 24.95
C GLY A 71 2.99 -0.93 25.37
N MET A 72 2.17 -0.45 26.30
CA MET A 72 1.00 -1.16 26.81
C MET A 72 0.02 -1.51 25.68
N CYS A 73 -0.53 -2.73 25.70
CA CYS A 73 -1.39 -3.31 24.64
C CYS A 73 -0.73 -3.45 23.25
N SER A 74 0.58 -3.25 23.13
CA SER A 74 1.32 -3.58 21.91
C SER A 74 1.89 -4.99 22.01
N LYS A 75 1.58 -5.84 21.02
CA LYS A 75 2.05 -7.23 20.96
C LYS A 75 3.57 -7.38 21.17
N TYR A 76 4.36 -6.44 20.64
CA TYR A 76 5.83 -6.51 20.64
C TYR A 76 6.49 -5.54 21.62
N ARG A 77 5.71 -4.75 22.36
CA ARG A 77 6.25 -3.70 23.24
C ARG A 77 5.62 -3.67 24.63
N SER A 78 4.62 -4.51 24.91
CA SER A 78 3.99 -4.61 26.23
C SER A 78 4.81 -5.49 27.18
N CYS A 79 5.97 -4.98 27.57
CA CYS A 79 7.00 -5.72 28.30
C CYS A 79 7.83 -4.77 29.18
N THR A 80 8.33 -5.27 30.31
CA THR A 80 9.29 -4.58 31.18
C THR A 80 10.36 -5.56 31.68
N VAL A 81 11.57 -5.07 31.89
CA VAL A 81 12.67 -5.82 32.52
C VAL A 81 13.09 -5.09 33.78
N ASN A 82 13.17 -5.81 34.90
CA ASN A 82 13.39 -5.25 36.22
C ASN A 82 14.44 -6.06 36.98
N GLU A 83 15.43 -5.39 37.56
CA GLU A 83 16.40 -5.96 38.49
C GLU A 83 15.75 -6.22 39.86
N ASP A 84 15.92 -7.43 40.38
CA ASP A 84 15.49 -7.79 41.72
C ASP A 84 16.26 -7.01 42.79
N SER A 85 15.56 -6.05 43.40
CA SER A 85 16.04 -5.21 44.49
C SER A 85 15.34 -5.55 45.82
N GLY A 86 14.83 -6.77 45.97
CA GLY A 86 14.00 -7.20 47.09
C GLY A 86 12.60 -6.59 47.01
N LEU A 87 11.95 -6.31 48.15
CA LEU A 87 10.56 -5.80 48.14
C LEU A 87 10.38 -4.44 47.45
N ALA A 88 11.46 -3.66 47.30
CA ALA A 88 11.42 -2.39 46.59
C ALA A 88 11.30 -2.53 45.06
N LEU A 89 11.53 -3.73 44.51
CA LEU A 89 11.28 -4.09 43.12
C LEU A 89 9.88 -3.67 42.67
N ALA A 90 8.88 -3.73 43.58
CA ALA A 90 7.51 -3.32 43.28
C ALA A 90 7.41 -1.86 42.78
N PHE A 91 8.27 -0.97 43.28
CA PHE A 91 8.31 0.42 42.82
C PHE A 91 8.91 0.55 41.43
N THR A 92 9.98 -0.20 41.15
CA THR A 92 10.59 -0.27 39.83
C THR A 92 9.58 -0.82 38.82
N VAL A 93 8.91 -1.93 39.13
CA VAL A 93 7.87 -2.50 38.25
C VAL A 93 6.75 -1.48 37.99
N ALA A 94 6.27 -0.77 39.02
CA ALA A 94 5.27 0.28 38.84
C ALA A 94 5.76 1.43 37.96
N HIS A 95 7.01 1.85 38.11
CA HIS A 95 7.65 2.88 37.29
C HIS A 95 7.73 2.45 35.81
N GLU A 96 8.22 1.24 35.56
CA GLU A 96 8.38 0.70 34.21
C GLU A 96 7.04 0.43 33.50
N ILE A 97 6.03 0.00 34.25
CA ILE A 97 4.64 -0.08 33.75
C ILE A 97 4.11 1.32 33.43
N GLY A 98 4.44 2.33 34.24
CA GLY A 98 4.12 3.73 33.96
C GLY A 98 4.63 4.19 32.59
N HIS A 99 5.86 3.86 32.23
CA HIS A 99 6.38 4.10 30.88
C HIS A 99 5.57 3.39 29.81
N ASN A 100 5.14 2.15 30.02
CA ASN A 100 4.28 1.45 29.08
C ASN A 100 2.92 2.13 28.87
N PHE A 101 2.40 2.83 29.89
CA PHE A 101 1.22 3.71 29.77
C PHE A 101 1.52 5.07 29.11
N GLY A 102 2.75 5.32 28.68
CA GLY A 102 3.16 6.57 28.02
C GLY A 102 3.58 7.68 28.98
N MET A 103 3.74 7.37 30.28
CA MET A 103 4.21 8.36 31.25
C MET A 103 5.70 8.65 31.01
N VAL A 104 6.06 9.93 31.08
CA VAL A 104 7.45 10.40 31.04
C VAL A 104 7.94 10.73 32.45
N HIS A 105 9.25 10.87 32.61
CA HIS A 105 9.82 11.26 33.90
C HIS A 105 9.34 12.65 34.36
N ASP A 106 9.04 12.76 35.64
CA ASP A 106 8.69 14.03 36.28
C ASP A 106 9.91 14.99 36.28
N GLY A 107 9.76 16.18 35.69
CA GLY A 107 10.78 17.23 35.73
C GLY A 107 11.97 17.06 34.75
N GLN A 108 11.80 16.27 33.70
CA GLN A 108 12.75 16.13 32.58
C GLN A 108 12.06 16.53 31.25
N GLY A 109 12.75 17.30 30.38
CA GLY A 109 12.25 17.71 29.07
C GLY A 109 11.32 18.94 29.05
N SER A 110 10.53 19.10 27.99
CA SER A 110 9.55 20.18 27.76
C SER A 110 8.21 19.98 28.49
N SER A 111 8.14 19.03 29.43
CA SER A 111 6.95 18.74 30.24
C SER A 111 6.65 19.90 31.22
N PRO A 112 5.39 20.35 31.36
CA PRO A 112 5.00 21.44 32.28
C PRO A 112 5.13 21.08 33.77
N CYS A 113 5.62 19.88 34.08
CA CYS A 113 5.68 19.32 35.42
C CYS A 113 6.98 19.74 36.10
N ARG A 114 6.88 20.62 37.11
CA ARG A 114 8.03 21.00 37.95
C ARG A 114 8.63 19.74 38.57
N ARG A 115 9.96 19.67 38.67
CA ARG A 115 10.68 18.64 39.43
C ARG A 115 10.06 18.50 40.82
N LYS A 116 9.37 17.38 41.06
CA LYS A 116 8.94 16.96 42.40
C LYS A 116 9.71 15.68 42.74
N ARG A 117 10.42 15.68 43.87
CA ARG A 117 11.07 14.48 44.41
C ARG A 117 10.00 13.60 45.07
N GLY A 118 10.18 12.28 45.05
CA GLY A 118 9.31 11.33 45.77
C GLY A 118 8.06 10.86 45.01
N THR A 119 7.93 11.14 43.71
CA THR A 119 6.87 10.55 42.87
C THR A 119 7.34 9.27 42.19
N ILE A 120 6.41 8.39 41.80
CA ILE A 120 6.75 7.10 41.16
C ILE A 120 7.54 7.32 39.86
N MET A 121 7.15 8.28 39.01
CA MET A 121 7.84 8.58 37.74
C MET A 121 9.05 9.52 37.89
N SER A 122 9.66 9.61 39.06
CA SER A 122 10.94 10.30 39.25
C SER A 122 12.07 9.52 38.59
N ALA A 123 12.96 10.18 37.83
CA ALA A 123 14.10 9.56 37.15
C ALA A 123 15.16 8.93 38.09
N SER A 124 15.02 9.12 39.41
CA SER A 124 15.88 8.49 40.41
C SER A 124 15.04 8.13 41.64
N LEU A 125 15.33 6.96 42.23
CA LEU A 125 14.80 6.55 43.53
C LEU A 125 15.51 7.26 44.71
N SER A 126 16.53 8.07 44.45
CA SER A 126 17.26 8.82 45.49
C SER A 126 16.36 9.85 46.17
N GLY A 127 16.12 9.68 47.48
CA GLY A 127 15.34 10.64 48.27
C GLY A 127 13.84 10.49 48.11
N LEU A 128 13.36 9.24 48.11
CA LEU A 128 11.95 8.89 48.32
C LEU A 128 11.42 9.61 49.56
N ASP A 129 10.74 10.74 49.35
CA ASP A 129 9.89 11.28 50.38
C ASP A 129 8.75 10.28 50.60
N SER A 130 8.38 10.18 51.85
CA SER A 130 7.48 9.23 52.50
C SER A 130 6.11 9.01 51.83
N SER A 131 5.75 9.79 50.81
CA SER A 131 4.54 9.63 50.00
C SER A 131 4.88 9.25 48.55
N LEU A 132 5.12 7.97 48.30
CA LEU A 132 5.17 7.35 46.96
C LEU A 132 3.84 7.54 46.22
N LEU A 133 3.67 8.69 45.56
CA LEU A 133 2.45 9.08 44.88
C LEU A 133 2.71 9.29 43.39
N TRP A 134 1.69 9.03 42.58
CA TRP A 134 1.66 9.46 41.18
C TRP A 134 1.53 10.98 41.11
N SER A 135 2.29 11.64 40.22
CA SER A 135 2.16 13.07 39.99
C SER A 135 0.86 13.39 39.23
N ASP A 136 0.41 14.65 39.27
CA ASP A 136 -0.72 15.10 38.44
C ASP A 136 -0.43 14.95 36.94
N CYS A 137 0.84 14.78 36.55
CA CYS A 137 1.25 14.55 35.19
C CYS A 137 1.14 13.08 34.83
N SER A 138 1.63 12.19 35.69
CA SER A 138 1.43 10.75 35.55
C SER A 138 -0.06 10.41 35.46
N ARG A 139 -0.91 11.05 36.28
CA ARG A 139 -2.37 10.87 36.21
C ARG A 139 -2.96 11.31 34.87
N ARG A 140 -2.54 12.48 34.35
CA ARG A 140 -2.99 12.98 33.04
C ARG A 140 -2.49 12.11 31.89
N ASP A 141 -1.26 11.62 31.95
CA ASP A 141 -0.71 10.76 30.91
C ASP A 141 -1.38 9.38 30.94
N LEU A 142 -1.68 8.85 32.12
CA LEU A 142 -2.52 7.65 32.28
C LEU A 142 -3.92 7.87 31.73
N ALA A 143 -4.59 8.97 32.09
CA ALA A 143 -5.93 9.31 31.59
C ALA A 143 -5.93 9.38 30.06
N LYS A 144 -4.99 10.11 29.46
CA LYS A 144 -4.82 10.14 27.99
C LYS A 144 -4.64 8.76 27.37
N PHE A 145 -3.89 7.87 28.01
CA PHE A 145 -3.73 6.50 27.52
C PHE A 145 -5.04 5.71 27.64
N LEU A 146 -5.70 5.75 28.81
CA LEU A 146 -6.94 5.04 29.08
C LEU A 146 -8.08 5.52 28.16
N ASP A 147 -8.11 6.81 27.83
CA ASP A 147 -9.07 7.43 26.89
C ASP A 147 -8.72 7.16 25.41
N SER A 148 -7.56 6.56 25.13
CA SER A 148 -7.16 6.10 23.79
C SER A 148 -7.59 4.64 23.56
N PRO A 149 -7.78 4.15 22.32
CA PRO A 149 -8.19 2.77 22.09
C PRO A 149 -6.99 1.83 22.18
N ARG A 150 -5.78 2.38 22.37
CA ARG A 150 -4.62 1.59 22.78
C ARG A 150 -4.87 0.96 24.14
N SER A 151 -5.79 1.45 24.97
CA SER A 151 -6.16 0.82 26.24
C SER A 151 -7.12 -0.37 26.09
N LEU A 152 -7.62 -0.68 24.88
CA LEU A 152 -8.68 -1.68 24.67
C LEU A 152 -8.34 -3.07 25.22
N CYS A 153 -7.07 -3.48 25.24
CA CYS A 153 -6.68 -4.77 25.82
C CYS A 153 -6.96 -4.85 27.34
N LEU A 154 -7.07 -3.71 28.03
CA LEU A 154 -7.33 -3.64 29.47
C LEU A 154 -8.82 -3.57 29.82
N THR A 155 -9.70 -3.60 28.81
CA THR A 155 -11.14 -3.39 29.01
C THR A 155 -11.91 -4.67 29.29
N ASN A 156 -11.36 -5.84 28.95
CA ASN A 156 -11.95 -7.12 29.28
C ASN A 156 -11.56 -7.55 30.70
N GLU A 157 -12.51 -8.15 31.41
CA GLU A 157 -12.22 -8.78 32.70
C GLU A 157 -11.37 -10.05 32.49
N PRO A 158 -10.40 -10.33 33.37
CA PRO A 158 -9.61 -11.55 33.29
C PRO A 158 -10.50 -12.77 33.52
N TYR A 159 -10.38 -13.79 32.65
CA TYR A 159 -11.24 -14.99 32.59
C TYR A 159 -11.14 -15.94 33.81
N SER A 160 -10.47 -15.53 34.88
CA SER A 160 -10.13 -16.36 36.03
C SER A 160 -10.23 -15.55 37.33
N PRO A 161 -11.39 -15.58 38.02
CA PRO A 161 -11.56 -14.91 39.31
C PRO A 161 -10.74 -15.50 40.47
N ASP A 162 -10.19 -16.72 40.34
CA ASP A 162 -9.77 -17.53 41.51
C ASP A 162 -8.25 -17.75 41.74
N GLU A 163 -7.31 -17.18 40.97
CA GLU A 163 -5.91 -17.70 41.00
C GLU A 163 -4.77 -16.81 41.50
N LEU A 164 -5.02 -15.63 42.06
CA LEU A 164 -4.03 -14.91 42.87
C LEU A 164 -4.69 -14.35 44.13
N GLN A 165 -4.77 -15.18 45.18
CA GLN A 165 -5.11 -14.68 46.51
C GLN A 165 -3.95 -13.81 46.99
N PHE A 166 -4.13 -12.49 46.91
CA PHE A 166 -3.21 -11.56 47.52
C PHE A 166 -3.27 -11.75 49.05
N PRO A 167 -2.12 -11.70 49.75
CA PRO A 167 -2.12 -11.82 51.20
C PRO A 167 -2.95 -10.70 51.83
N ASP A 168 -3.81 -11.04 52.80
CA ASP A 168 -4.57 -10.06 53.60
C ASP A 168 -3.68 -9.21 54.53
N HIS A 169 -2.38 -9.51 54.58
CA HIS A 169 -1.40 -8.86 55.41
C HIS A 169 -0.52 -7.91 54.60
N LEU A 170 -0.16 -6.76 55.19
CA LEU A 170 0.81 -5.85 54.59
C LEU A 170 2.18 -6.54 54.46
N PRO A 171 3.00 -6.22 53.44
CA PRO A 171 4.27 -6.91 53.20
C PRO A 171 5.21 -6.92 54.40
N GLY A 172 5.30 -5.84 55.17
CA GLY A 172 6.13 -5.76 56.37
C GLY A 172 5.62 -6.57 57.58
N GLN A 173 4.39 -7.07 57.53
CA GLN A 173 3.88 -8.06 58.50
C GLN A 173 4.32 -9.49 58.14
N LEU A 174 4.58 -9.74 56.85
CA LEU A 174 5.05 -11.03 56.34
C LEU A 174 6.58 -11.12 56.30
N TYR A 175 7.22 -10.00 56.01
CA TYR A 175 8.66 -9.85 55.86
C TYR A 175 9.14 -8.78 56.83
N ASP A 176 9.66 -9.18 57.99
CA ASP A 176 10.25 -8.25 58.95
C ASP A 176 11.52 -7.56 58.39
N ALA A 177 12.05 -6.59 59.14
CA ALA A 177 13.19 -5.80 58.69
C ALA A 177 14.45 -6.65 58.43
N ASP A 178 14.68 -7.71 59.22
CA ASP A 178 15.79 -8.64 59.00
C ASP A 178 15.61 -9.45 57.71
N MET A 179 14.39 -9.92 57.44
CA MET A 179 14.07 -10.61 56.20
C MET A 179 14.24 -9.69 54.98
N GLN A 180 13.80 -8.44 55.08
CA GLN A 180 14.02 -7.46 54.02
C GLN A 180 15.52 -7.21 53.76
N CYS A 181 16.35 -7.16 54.81
CA CYS A 181 17.80 -7.09 54.66
C CYS A 181 18.40 -8.32 53.97
N ARG A 182 17.88 -9.52 54.27
CA ARG A 182 18.30 -10.76 53.60
C ARG A 182 17.97 -10.78 52.11
N LEU A 183 16.81 -10.23 51.75
CA LEU A 183 16.37 -10.12 50.36
C LEU A 183 17.22 -9.10 49.57
N GLN A 184 17.65 -8.00 50.19
CA GLN A 184 18.42 -6.95 49.50
C GLN A 184 19.92 -7.20 49.42
N PHE A 185 20.51 -7.73 50.51
CA PHE A 185 21.98 -7.83 50.66
C PHE A 185 22.49 -9.26 50.85
N GLY A 186 21.61 -10.25 50.70
CA GLY A 186 21.90 -11.68 50.81
C GLY A 186 21.65 -12.27 52.20
N THR A 187 21.64 -13.61 52.27
CA THR A 187 21.11 -14.40 53.41
C THR A 187 21.77 -14.16 54.77
N LYS A 188 22.98 -13.58 54.81
CA LYS A 188 23.73 -13.27 56.04
C LYS A 188 23.51 -11.85 56.57
N SER A 189 22.67 -11.06 55.90
CA SER A 189 22.42 -9.67 56.25
C SER A 189 21.28 -9.56 57.26
N LYS A 190 21.41 -8.64 58.22
CA LYS A 190 20.40 -8.34 59.24
C LYS A 190 20.22 -6.83 59.40
N LEU A 191 19.15 -6.39 60.06
CA LEU A 191 18.96 -5.00 60.45
C LEU A 191 20.13 -4.55 61.33
N CYS A 192 20.64 -3.36 61.05
CA CYS A 192 21.76 -2.78 61.80
C CYS A 192 21.32 -2.42 63.24
N GLU A 193 22.11 -2.83 64.24
CA GLU A 193 21.75 -2.68 65.66
C GLU A 193 21.88 -1.24 66.19
N HIS A 194 22.79 -0.45 65.61
CA HIS A 194 23.10 0.92 66.07
C HIS A 194 22.48 2.02 65.18
N TYR A 195 21.86 1.62 64.06
CA TYR A 195 21.19 2.47 63.10
C TYR A 195 20.10 1.60 62.46
N PRO A 196 18.80 1.92 62.51
CA PRO A 196 18.23 3.28 62.58
C PRO A 196 17.62 3.65 63.96
N ARG A 197 17.42 4.97 64.23
CA ARG A 197 16.66 5.42 65.42
C ARG A 197 15.20 4.94 65.35
N LYS A 198 14.47 4.95 66.48
CA LYS A 198 13.01 4.60 66.51
C LYS A 198 12.25 5.38 65.42
N GLY A 199 11.67 4.67 64.47
CA GLY A 199 10.88 5.22 63.36
C GLY A 199 11.66 5.60 62.09
N GLU A 200 13.00 5.61 62.10
CA GLU A 200 13.83 5.86 60.91
C GLU A 200 13.89 4.64 59.97
N VAL A 201 13.64 3.43 60.47
CA VAL A 201 13.50 2.21 59.65
C VAL A 201 12.44 2.37 58.55
N CYS A 202 11.42 3.18 58.80
CA CYS A 202 10.37 3.46 57.82
C CYS A 202 10.83 4.36 56.68
N ARG A 203 11.92 5.13 56.86
CA ARG A 203 12.47 6.03 55.84
C ARG A 203 13.56 5.36 55.02
N ALA A 204 14.42 4.57 55.68
CA ALA A 204 15.48 3.83 55.03
C ALA A 204 15.78 2.55 55.82
N LEU A 205 15.88 1.43 55.11
CA LEU A 205 16.34 0.18 55.68
C LEU A 205 17.87 0.13 55.65
N TRP A 206 18.49 -0.01 56.82
CA TRP A 206 19.95 -0.09 56.97
C TRP A 206 20.34 -1.47 57.45
N CYS A 207 21.19 -2.14 56.67
CA CYS A 207 21.50 -3.54 56.84
C CYS A 207 22.99 -3.74 57.11
N GLN A 208 23.31 -4.74 57.90
CA GLN A 208 24.67 -5.11 58.25
C GLN A 208 24.97 -6.53 57.75
N ARG A 209 26.07 -6.69 57.01
CA ARG A 209 26.53 -7.99 56.51
C ARG A 209 27.77 -8.44 57.29
N ASN A 210 27.67 -9.59 57.98
CA ASN A 210 28.78 -10.20 58.75
C ASN A 210 29.45 -9.27 59.80
N GLY A 211 28.71 -8.39 60.48
CA GLY A 211 29.27 -7.55 61.56
C GLY A 211 30.13 -6.36 61.10
N ARG A 212 30.07 -5.98 59.81
CA ARG A 212 30.79 -4.83 59.21
C ARG A 212 30.01 -3.51 59.30
N GLU A 213 30.42 -2.48 58.55
CA GLU A 213 29.74 -1.20 58.36
C GLU A 213 28.30 -1.40 57.83
N CYS A 214 27.38 -0.50 58.21
CA CYS A 214 25.97 -0.60 57.81
C CYS A 214 25.77 0.02 56.43
N GLU A 215 25.13 -0.74 55.54
CA GLU A 215 24.88 -0.40 54.14
C GLU A 215 23.38 -0.17 53.91
N THR A 216 23.03 0.69 52.95
CA THR A 216 21.63 0.95 52.58
C THR A 216 21.53 1.22 51.08
N LYS A 217 20.38 0.87 50.49
CA LYS A 217 19.98 1.32 49.15
C LYS A 217 19.11 2.60 49.19
N PHE A 218 18.98 3.24 50.36
CA PHE A 218 18.09 4.40 50.61
C PHE A 218 16.60 4.14 50.32
N LEU A 219 16.17 2.88 50.47
CA LEU A 219 14.79 2.42 50.25
C LEU A 219 14.08 2.28 51.60
N PRO A 220 12.82 2.72 51.72
CA PRO A 220 12.05 2.58 52.97
C PRO A 220 11.74 1.12 53.27
N ALA A 221 11.61 0.77 54.56
CA ALA A 221 11.07 -0.53 54.93
C ALA A 221 9.62 -0.68 54.45
N ALA A 222 9.23 -1.91 54.14
CA ALA A 222 7.93 -2.21 53.58
C ALA A 222 6.77 -1.77 54.49
N GLU A 223 5.63 -1.44 53.88
CA GLU A 223 4.42 -1.07 54.60
C GLU A 223 4.02 -2.18 55.59
N GLY A 224 3.68 -1.81 56.82
CA GLY A 224 3.39 -2.75 57.90
C GLY A 224 4.60 -3.25 58.69
N THR A 225 5.83 -2.86 58.33
CA THR A 225 7.05 -3.28 59.05
C THR A 225 7.01 -2.74 60.49
N PRO A 226 7.25 -3.58 61.53
CA PRO A 226 7.31 -3.11 62.90
C PRO A 226 8.41 -2.06 63.11
N CYS A 227 8.04 -0.88 63.61
CA CYS A 227 8.98 0.23 63.87
C CYS A 227 8.99 0.67 65.35
N GLY A 228 8.13 0.05 66.17
CA GLY A 228 8.01 0.29 67.59
C GLY A 228 6.86 -0.51 68.21
N LYS A 229 6.65 -0.37 69.53
CA LYS A 229 5.56 -1.05 70.23
C LYS A 229 4.21 -0.55 69.71
N ASN A 230 3.37 -1.45 69.19
CA ASN A 230 2.08 -1.15 68.57
C ASN A 230 2.13 -0.15 67.39
N LYS A 231 3.28 -0.03 66.73
CA LYS A 231 3.48 0.86 65.59
C LYS A 231 4.08 0.12 64.40
N TRP A 232 3.73 0.55 63.20
CA TRP A 232 4.30 0.03 61.97
C TRP A 232 4.61 1.14 60.97
N CYS A 233 5.39 0.81 59.95
CA CYS A 233 5.70 1.72 58.86
C CYS A 233 4.50 1.88 57.94
N ARG A 234 4.12 3.14 57.72
CA ARG A 234 3.10 3.52 56.75
C ARG A 234 3.51 4.80 56.08
N LYS A 235 3.58 4.81 54.75
CA LYS A 235 3.98 5.98 53.94
C LYS A 235 5.23 6.62 54.56
N GLY A 236 6.31 5.84 54.67
CA GLY A 236 7.61 6.29 55.18
C GLY A 236 7.67 6.74 56.66
N SER A 237 6.57 6.62 57.41
CA SER A 237 6.44 7.10 58.79
C SER A 237 6.06 5.97 59.74
N CYS A 238 6.48 6.08 61.01
CA CYS A 238 6.12 5.11 62.05
C CYS A 238 4.80 5.50 62.72
N VAL A 239 3.69 4.88 62.30
CA VAL A 239 2.32 5.23 62.73
C VAL A 239 1.75 4.20 63.71
N ASP A 240 0.75 4.61 64.50
CA ASP A 240 0.02 3.71 65.40
C ASP A 240 -0.93 2.79 64.61
N ARG A 241 -0.89 1.49 64.91
CA ARG A 241 -1.70 0.47 64.21
C ARG A 241 -3.21 0.74 64.26
N LYS A 242 -3.71 1.40 65.33
CA LYS A 242 -5.14 1.71 65.47
C LYS A 242 -5.59 2.89 64.61
N LEU A 243 -4.70 3.84 64.33
CA LEU A 243 -5.00 5.02 63.51
C LEU A 243 -5.02 4.71 62.01
N ASP A 244 -4.28 3.69 61.57
CA ASP A 244 -4.17 3.27 60.17
C ASP A 244 -5.37 2.45 59.66
N ALA A 245 -6.25 1.97 60.55
CA ALA A 245 -7.41 1.15 60.21
C ALA A 245 -8.62 1.93 59.61
N GLN A 246 -8.43 3.12 59.05
CA GLN A 246 -9.52 3.92 58.46
C GLN A 246 -10.03 3.31 57.13
N LYS A 247 -11.35 3.32 56.93
CA LYS A 247 -12.01 2.73 55.74
C LYS A 247 -11.67 3.49 54.45
N ALA A 248 -11.66 2.74 53.34
CA ALA A 248 -11.56 3.27 51.97
C ALA A 248 -12.70 4.25 51.65
N VAL A 249 -12.37 5.33 50.93
CA VAL A 249 -13.34 6.33 50.44
C VAL A 249 -13.18 6.43 48.92
N ASP A 250 -14.20 5.99 48.17
CA ASP A 250 -14.23 6.07 46.71
C ASP A 250 -14.39 7.52 46.23
N GLY A 251 -13.86 7.82 45.06
CA GLY A 251 -13.92 9.13 44.44
C GLY A 251 -15.27 9.46 43.81
N GLY A 252 -15.66 10.73 43.87
CA GLY A 252 -16.83 11.26 43.17
C GLY A 252 -16.50 12.42 42.22
N TRP A 253 -17.21 12.49 41.10
CA TRP A 253 -17.04 13.56 40.11
C TRP A 253 -17.58 14.89 40.62
N SER A 254 -16.82 15.96 40.41
CA SER A 254 -17.30 17.33 40.49
C SER A 254 -18.36 17.59 39.41
N PRO A 255 -19.17 18.66 39.55
CA PRO A 255 -19.92 19.19 38.43
C PRO A 255 -18.97 19.57 37.28
N PHE A 256 -19.47 19.47 36.04
CA PHE A 256 -18.77 20.00 34.88
C PHE A 256 -18.62 21.52 34.97
N SER A 257 -17.51 22.03 34.44
CA SER A 257 -17.26 23.46 34.26
C SER A 257 -18.28 24.06 33.28
N GLN A 258 -18.28 25.39 33.20
CA GLN A 258 -18.90 26.08 32.06
C GLN A 258 -18.16 25.69 30.77
N TRP A 259 -18.88 25.76 29.65
CA TRP A 259 -18.28 25.59 28.33
C TRP A 259 -17.22 26.65 28.08
N SER A 260 -16.12 26.26 27.44
CA SER A 260 -15.08 27.17 26.97
C SER A 260 -15.64 28.10 25.90
N ASN A 261 -14.90 29.18 25.63
CA ASN A 261 -15.15 29.95 24.41
C ASN A 261 -15.01 29.06 23.18
N CYS A 262 -15.79 29.37 22.15
CA CYS A 262 -15.70 28.67 20.88
C CYS A 262 -14.33 28.90 20.24
N SER A 263 -13.67 27.83 19.81
CA SER A 263 -12.33 27.92 19.20
C SER A 263 -12.32 28.66 17.87
N ARG A 264 -13.47 28.75 17.19
CA ARG A 264 -13.64 29.50 15.93
C ARG A 264 -14.95 30.26 15.92
N PRO A 265 -14.97 31.50 15.40
CA PRO A 265 -16.21 32.25 15.29
C PRO A 265 -17.10 31.75 14.15
N CYS A 266 -16.56 31.12 13.11
CA CYS A 266 -17.28 30.62 11.93
C CYS A 266 -16.61 29.35 11.37
N GLY A 267 -17.29 28.64 10.48
CA GLY A 267 -16.79 27.48 9.73
C GLY A 267 -16.55 26.24 10.59
N GLY A 268 -17.17 26.15 11.76
CA GLY A 268 -17.07 25.03 12.69
C GLY A 268 -15.88 25.12 13.64
N GLY A 269 -16.13 25.58 14.87
CA GLY A 269 -15.23 25.55 16.02
C GLY A 269 -15.69 24.55 17.10
N LEU A 270 -14.90 24.44 18.17
CA LEU A 270 -15.14 23.57 19.31
C LEU A 270 -15.17 24.37 20.61
N MET A 271 -16.08 24.01 21.50
CA MET A 271 -16.04 24.37 22.91
C MET A 271 -15.99 23.09 23.75
N PHE A 272 -15.37 23.16 24.92
CA PHE A 272 -15.23 22.03 25.83
C PHE A 272 -15.56 22.41 27.27
N ARG A 273 -15.90 21.42 28.11
CA ARG A 273 -16.05 21.58 29.55
C ARG A 273 -15.47 20.38 30.29
N GLU A 274 -14.98 20.59 31.50
CA GLU A 274 -14.20 19.58 32.25
C GLU A 274 -14.76 19.39 33.67
N ARG A 275 -14.50 18.24 34.29
CA ARG A 275 -14.80 17.95 35.71
C ARG A 275 -13.64 17.20 36.36
N ARG A 276 -13.60 17.14 37.69
CA ARG A 276 -12.51 16.54 38.47
C ARG A 276 -13.03 15.47 39.43
N CYS A 277 -12.23 14.44 39.70
CA CYS A 277 -12.57 13.41 40.67
C CYS A 277 -12.16 13.83 42.09
N ASP A 278 -12.85 14.83 42.63
CA ASP A 278 -12.52 15.46 43.92
C ASP A 278 -13.73 15.64 44.85
N SER A 279 -14.88 15.08 44.49
CA SER A 279 -16.17 15.30 45.15
C SER A 279 -16.85 13.98 45.57
N PRO A 280 -16.28 13.17 46.48
CA PRO A 280 -15.05 13.41 47.25
C PRO A 280 -13.77 12.90 46.55
N THR A 281 -12.59 13.28 47.04
CA THR A 281 -11.31 12.73 46.54
C THR A 281 -11.11 11.29 47.02
N PRO A 282 -10.72 10.34 46.13
CA PRO A 282 -10.41 8.98 46.53
C PRO A 282 -9.31 8.93 47.59
N SER A 283 -9.52 8.16 48.66
CA SER A 283 -8.53 7.99 49.74
C SER A 283 -8.61 6.61 50.39
N ASN A 284 -7.55 6.24 51.13
CA ASN A 284 -7.46 4.97 51.87
C ASN A 284 -7.73 3.72 51.01
N GLY A 285 -7.34 3.76 49.73
CA GLY A 285 -7.57 2.65 48.79
C GLY A 285 -8.94 2.63 48.11
N GLY A 286 -9.71 3.72 48.21
CA GLY A 286 -10.96 3.87 47.44
C GLY A 286 -10.72 4.07 45.94
N SER A 287 -11.71 3.68 45.15
CA SER A 287 -11.71 3.66 43.69
C SER A 287 -11.71 5.06 43.08
N TYR A 288 -11.06 5.23 41.93
CA TYR A 288 -11.18 6.46 41.14
C TYR A 288 -12.55 6.54 40.44
N CYS A 289 -12.96 7.76 40.05
CA CYS A 289 -14.24 8.01 39.41
C CYS A 289 -14.34 7.33 38.04
N LYS A 290 -15.50 6.75 37.72
CA LYS A 290 -15.78 6.12 36.42
C LYS A 290 -16.50 7.10 35.49
N GLY A 291 -16.07 7.21 34.23
CA GLY A 291 -16.67 8.07 33.19
C GLY A 291 -15.76 9.19 32.69
N GLU A 292 -16.22 9.96 31.71
CA GLU A 292 -15.41 10.98 31.00
C GLU A 292 -15.10 12.21 31.88
N GLU A 293 -13.85 12.69 31.86
CA GLU A 293 -13.45 13.93 32.56
C GLU A 293 -13.74 15.20 31.77
N SER A 294 -13.95 15.09 30.45
CA SER A 294 -14.17 16.20 29.54
C SER A 294 -15.32 15.95 28.55
N GLU A 295 -16.02 17.00 28.15
CA GLU A 295 -17.05 16.97 27.11
C GLU A 295 -16.78 18.04 26.04
N TYR A 296 -17.16 17.76 24.80
CA TYR A 296 -16.93 18.62 23.62
C TYR A 296 -18.21 18.89 22.85
N GLN A 297 -18.32 20.09 22.27
CA GLN A 297 -19.45 20.48 21.43
C GLN A 297 -18.99 21.40 20.29
N ILE A 298 -19.60 21.21 19.11
CA ILE A 298 -19.37 22.07 17.94
C ILE A 298 -20.07 23.41 18.15
N CYS A 299 -19.42 24.49 17.74
CA CYS A 299 -19.90 25.86 17.83
C CYS A 299 -19.43 26.67 16.60
N GLY A 300 -19.91 27.90 16.41
CA GLY A 300 -19.45 28.75 15.29
C GLY A 300 -19.71 28.12 13.90
N THR A 301 -20.87 27.49 13.70
CA THR A 301 -21.21 26.70 12.50
C THR A 301 -21.60 27.53 11.30
N GLN A 302 -21.74 28.84 11.43
CA GLN A 302 -22.02 29.73 10.30
C GLN A 302 -20.87 29.70 9.29
N GLU A 303 -21.19 29.73 8.00
CA GLU A 303 -20.17 29.80 6.94
C GLU A 303 -19.28 31.04 7.12
N CYS A 304 -17.98 30.89 6.88
CA CYS A 304 -17.05 32.00 6.92
C CYS A 304 -17.16 32.82 5.61
N ASN A 305 -16.91 34.13 5.69
CA ASN A 305 -16.89 35.00 4.52
C ASN A 305 -15.84 34.51 3.49
N PRO A 306 -16.21 34.30 2.21
CA PRO A 306 -15.28 33.88 1.15
C PRO A 306 -14.11 34.83 0.88
N ASP A 307 -14.19 36.11 1.30
CA ASP A 307 -13.06 37.06 1.25
C ASP A 307 -11.97 36.78 2.31
N ASN A 308 -12.18 35.77 3.17
CA ASN A 308 -11.20 35.28 4.12
C ASN A 308 -10.86 33.79 3.87
N PRO A 309 -10.31 33.45 2.69
CA PRO A 309 -9.96 32.08 2.39
C PRO A 309 -8.63 31.72 3.08
N GLU A 310 -8.64 30.59 3.78
CA GLU A 310 -7.51 29.90 4.39
C GLU A 310 -7.02 30.43 5.76
N TYR A 311 -7.85 30.27 6.79
CA TYR A 311 -7.44 30.28 8.21
C TYR A 311 -6.12 29.51 8.48
N HIS A 312 -5.87 28.43 7.73
CA HIS A 312 -4.63 27.66 7.82
C HIS A 312 -3.42 28.35 7.18
N ILE A 313 -3.60 29.18 6.14
CA ILE A 313 -2.54 30.05 5.62
C ILE A 313 -2.14 31.07 6.68
N ASP A 314 -3.11 31.71 7.32
CA ASP A 314 -2.82 32.70 8.37
C ASP A 314 -2.11 32.08 9.56
N GLN A 315 -2.55 30.90 10.01
CA GLN A 315 -1.88 30.14 11.06
C GLN A 315 -0.42 29.83 10.70
N CYS A 316 -0.17 29.31 9.49
CA CYS A 316 1.19 29.07 9.01
C CYS A 316 1.99 30.38 8.90
N ALA A 317 1.39 31.44 8.38
CA ALA A 317 2.04 32.73 8.17
C ALA A 317 2.54 33.38 9.48
N THR A 318 1.93 33.07 10.63
CA THR A 318 2.46 33.52 11.94
C THR A 318 3.87 33.01 12.23
N PHE A 319 4.27 31.88 11.65
CA PHE A 319 5.61 31.30 11.79
C PHE A 319 6.62 31.90 10.79
N ASN A 320 6.18 32.65 9.77
CA ASN A 320 7.08 33.30 8.80
C ASN A 320 8.06 34.29 9.46
N LYS A 321 7.68 34.83 10.61
CA LYS A 321 8.51 35.75 11.41
C LYS A 321 9.47 35.04 12.38
N ARG A 322 9.44 33.71 12.45
CA ARG A 322 10.31 32.91 13.33
C ARG A 322 11.46 32.31 12.54
N THR A 323 12.67 32.37 13.10
CA THR A 323 13.85 31.75 12.48
C THR A 323 13.98 30.28 12.88
N VAL A 324 14.23 29.41 11.91
CA VAL A 324 14.67 28.02 12.14
C VAL A 324 16.13 27.93 11.71
N LYS A 325 17.04 27.58 12.63
CA LYS A 325 18.50 27.53 12.38
C LYS A 325 19.06 28.84 11.77
N GLY A 326 18.55 29.99 12.23
CA GLY A 326 19.00 31.31 11.78
C GLY A 326 18.45 31.78 10.42
N LYS A 327 17.53 31.05 9.79
CA LYS A 327 16.91 31.42 8.51
C LYS A 327 15.39 31.57 8.63
N TYR A 328 14.83 32.47 7.84
CA TYR A 328 13.37 32.65 7.70
C TYR A 328 12.83 31.71 6.63
N TYR A 329 11.58 31.27 6.82
CA TYR A 329 10.89 30.37 5.90
C TYR A 329 9.47 30.90 5.67
N GLN A 330 8.95 30.70 4.46
CA GLN A 330 7.52 30.86 4.18
C GLN A 330 6.82 29.53 4.46
N TRP A 331 6.05 29.50 5.54
CA TRP A 331 5.24 28.37 5.94
C TRP A 331 3.96 28.38 5.12
N LYS A 332 3.69 27.26 4.45
CA LYS A 332 2.44 27.01 3.72
C LYS A 332 1.69 25.86 4.38
N PRO A 333 0.34 25.82 4.26
CA PRO A 333 -0.43 24.65 4.61
C PRO A 333 0.11 23.42 3.88
N TYR A 334 0.14 22.29 4.58
CA TYR A 334 0.67 21.05 4.06
C TYR A 334 -0.36 20.33 3.16
N GLY A 335 -0.06 20.14 1.87
CA GLY A 335 -0.68 19.16 0.96
C GLY A 335 -1.76 19.66 -0.02
N LYS A 336 -1.40 19.73 -1.32
CA LYS A 336 -2.33 19.64 -2.48
C LYS A 336 -1.77 18.77 -3.62
N ASP A 337 -0.44 18.60 -3.70
CA ASP A 337 0.21 17.89 -4.82
C ASP A 337 0.61 16.42 -4.52
N LEU A 338 0.19 15.86 -3.37
CA LEU A 338 0.63 14.54 -2.87
C LEU A 338 -0.50 13.70 -2.22
N GLY A 339 -1.77 14.00 -2.46
CA GLY A 339 -2.92 13.33 -1.83
C GLY A 339 -4.25 13.56 -2.57
N GLY A 340 -5.34 12.94 -2.10
CA GLY A 340 -6.67 13.07 -2.73
C GLY A 340 -7.79 12.35 -1.97
N TYR A 341 -9.03 12.59 -2.39
CA TYR A 341 -10.21 11.85 -1.93
C TYR A 341 -10.38 10.58 -2.75
N HIS A 342 -10.58 9.44 -2.07
CA HIS A 342 -10.78 8.14 -2.68
C HIS A 342 -12.09 7.54 -2.21
N GLU A 343 -12.97 7.14 -3.14
CA GLU A 343 -14.25 6.49 -2.82
C GLU A 343 -14.03 5.14 -2.13
N VAL A 344 -14.70 4.93 -0.99
CA VAL A 344 -14.66 3.67 -0.22
C VAL A 344 -15.91 2.84 -0.45
N ILE A 345 -17.10 3.42 -0.20
CA ILE A 345 -18.39 2.71 -0.30
C ILE A 345 -19.55 3.69 -0.44
N LYS A 346 -20.63 3.25 -1.10
CA LYS A 346 -21.92 3.96 -1.14
C LYS A 346 -22.92 3.32 -0.19
N ILE A 347 -23.53 4.12 0.68
CA ILE A 347 -24.55 3.70 1.64
C ILE A 347 -25.91 4.03 1.05
N PRO A 348 -26.75 3.02 0.74
CA PRO A 348 -28.06 3.25 0.14
C PRO A 348 -29.03 3.90 1.13
N PRO A 349 -30.14 4.50 0.63
CA PRO A 349 -31.25 4.94 1.47
C PRO A 349 -31.79 3.79 2.34
N ASN A 350 -32.43 4.13 3.45
CA ASN A 350 -32.99 3.21 4.47
C ASN A 350 -31.96 2.34 5.22
N SER A 351 -30.67 2.71 5.18
CA SER A 351 -29.61 2.02 5.91
C SER A 351 -29.61 2.36 7.40
N ARG A 352 -29.43 1.36 8.26
CA ARG A 352 -29.43 1.46 9.73
C ARG A 352 -28.14 0.88 10.32
N HIS A 353 -27.87 1.18 11.58
CA HIS A 353 -26.69 0.66 12.32
C HIS A 353 -25.37 0.86 11.55
N ILE A 354 -25.21 2.03 10.93
CA ILE A 354 -24.04 2.40 10.14
C ILE A 354 -22.87 2.60 11.10
N ASN A 355 -21.76 1.93 10.84
CA ASN A 355 -20.52 2.07 11.58
C ASN A 355 -19.34 1.86 10.62
N ILE A 356 -18.53 2.89 10.47
CA ILE A 356 -17.38 2.96 9.58
C ILE A 356 -16.18 3.35 10.43
N THR A 357 -15.05 2.67 10.25
CA THR A 357 -13.82 2.89 11.00
C THR A 357 -12.64 2.86 10.05
N GLU A 358 -11.80 3.88 10.09
CA GLU A 358 -10.54 3.99 9.37
C GLU A 358 -9.40 3.72 10.36
N ASN A 359 -8.48 2.82 9.97
CA ASN A 359 -7.44 2.27 10.84
C ASN A 359 -6.02 2.65 10.37
N SER A 360 -5.75 3.90 9.96
CA SER A 360 -4.38 4.28 9.55
C SER A 360 -3.50 4.74 10.71
N GLU A 361 -2.22 4.34 10.65
CA GLU A 361 -1.12 4.88 11.48
C GLU A 361 -0.64 6.27 10.99
N TYR A 362 -1.16 6.73 9.84
CA TYR A 362 -0.75 7.91 9.08
C TYR A 362 -1.97 8.80 8.74
N PRO A 363 -1.80 10.04 8.23
CA PRO A 363 -2.90 10.99 8.06
C PRO A 363 -3.82 10.65 6.86
N ALA A 364 -4.75 9.73 7.08
CA ALA A 364 -5.91 9.47 6.24
C ALA A 364 -7.20 9.79 7.01
N TYR A 365 -8.21 10.33 6.31
CA TYR A 365 -9.40 10.91 6.96
C TYR A 365 -10.71 10.61 6.22
N LEU A 366 -11.71 10.03 6.88
CA LEU A 366 -13.05 9.72 6.37
C LEU A 366 -13.79 11.00 5.98
N ALA A 367 -14.29 11.05 4.76
CA ALA A 367 -15.18 12.09 4.29
C ALA A 367 -16.54 11.51 3.92
N LEU A 368 -17.58 12.33 4.01
CA LEU A 368 -18.96 11.92 3.72
C LEU A 368 -19.59 12.95 2.79
N GLN A 369 -20.14 12.51 1.66
CA GLN A 369 -20.86 13.35 0.72
C GLN A 369 -22.21 12.73 0.32
N ASP A 370 -23.11 13.55 -0.20
CA ASP A 370 -24.36 13.09 -0.83
C ASP A 370 -24.12 12.55 -2.25
N GLY A 371 -25.17 12.01 -2.88
CA GLY A 371 -25.12 11.53 -4.27
C GLY A 371 -24.90 12.62 -5.34
N ASN A 372 -24.94 13.90 -4.98
CA ASN A 372 -24.71 15.05 -5.87
C ASN A 372 -23.30 15.67 -5.70
N GLY A 373 -22.47 15.13 -4.80
CA GLY A 373 -21.11 15.61 -4.54
C GLY A 373 -21.03 16.74 -3.51
N ARG A 374 -22.06 16.98 -2.70
CA ARG A 374 -22.02 17.91 -1.57
C ARG A 374 -21.50 17.20 -0.33
N TYR A 375 -20.43 17.73 0.27
CA TYR A 375 -19.85 17.16 1.49
C TYR A 375 -20.68 17.51 2.74
N TYR A 376 -20.94 16.49 3.55
CA TYR A 376 -21.45 16.58 4.92
C TYR A 376 -20.33 16.52 5.97
N LEU A 377 -19.17 15.97 5.59
CA LEU A 377 -18.02 15.79 6.47
C LEU A 377 -16.71 15.83 5.67
N ASN A 378 -15.74 16.59 6.19
CA ASN A 378 -14.38 16.77 5.69
C ASN A 378 -14.33 17.29 4.24
N ASP A 379 -14.93 18.46 3.97
CA ASP A 379 -14.93 19.12 2.65
C ASP A 379 -13.62 19.87 2.34
N ASN A 380 -13.24 19.95 1.06
CA ASN A 380 -12.17 20.80 0.53
C ASN A 380 -10.86 20.78 1.34
N TRP A 381 -10.40 19.58 1.69
CA TRP A 381 -9.18 19.33 2.49
C TRP A 381 -9.23 19.85 3.93
N VAL A 382 -10.36 20.40 4.37
CA VAL A 382 -10.61 20.86 5.72
C VAL A 382 -11.17 19.71 6.53
N LEU A 383 -10.53 19.49 7.68
CA LEU A 383 -10.83 18.39 8.57
C LEU A 383 -11.82 18.86 9.65
N ASP A 384 -13.09 18.52 9.48
CA ASP A 384 -14.18 18.73 10.43
C ASP A 384 -13.90 18.10 11.79
N TRP A 385 -14.36 18.70 12.88
CA TRP A 385 -14.03 18.24 14.23
C TRP A 385 -14.86 17.02 14.66
N PRO A 386 -14.40 16.20 15.64
CA PRO A 386 -15.25 15.16 16.23
C PRO A 386 -16.57 15.74 16.75
N GLY A 387 -17.70 15.09 16.45
CA GLY A 387 -19.02 15.59 16.85
C GLY A 387 -20.17 14.92 16.13
N ARG A 388 -21.35 15.55 16.20
CA ARG A 388 -22.59 15.04 15.62
C ARG A 388 -22.96 15.86 14.37
N TYR A 389 -23.05 15.19 13.23
CA TYR A 389 -23.34 15.75 11.92
C TYR A 389 -24.70 15.23 11.43
N THR A 390 -25.56 16.12 10.94
CA THR A 390 -26.85 15.70 10.37
C THR A 390 -26.68 15.53 8.86
N ALA A 391 -26.93 14.32 8.37
CA ALA A 391 -26.78 13.96 6.96
C ALA A 391 -27.80 12.89 6.58
N ALA A 392 -28.37 12.94 5.38
CA ALA A 392 -29.35 11.98 4.87
C ALA A 392 -30.48 11.64 5.86
N GLY A 393 -31.03 12.64 6.55
CA GLY A 393 -32.14 12.46 7.50
C GLY A 393 -31.79 11.74 8.81
N THR A 394 -30.51 11.46 9.08
CA THR A 394 -30.03 10.86 10.34
C THR A 394 -28.86 11.66 10.94
N VAL A 395 -28.42 11.26 12.13
CA VAL A 395 -27.30 11.91 12.84
C VAL A 395 -26.10 10.97 12.91
N PHE A 396 -25.02 11.37 12.26
CA PHE A 396 -23.72 10.73 12.28
C PHE A 396 -22.89 11.25 13.45
N SER A 397 -22.43 10.34 14.30
CA SER A 397 -21.41 10.59 15.31
C SER A 397 -20.04 10.33 14.68
N TYR A 398 -19.33 11.40 14.36
CA TYR A 398 -17.97 11.36 13.85
C TYR A 398 -16.96 11.51 15.00
N ARG A 399 -15.97 10.62 15.07
CA ARG A 399 -14.92 10.62 16.10
C ARG A 399 -13.57 10.53 15.43
N ARG A 400 -12.70 11.50 15.69
CA ARG A 400 -11.34 11.58 15.16
C ARG A 400 -10.41 12.11 16.26
N TRP A 401 -9.87 11.21 17.07
CA TRP A 401 -8.96 11.55 18.16
C TRP A 401 -7.55 11.03 17.88
N PRO A 402 -6.48 11.75 18.28
CA PRO A 402 -5.11 11.28 18.10
C PRO A 402 -4.90 9.88 18.68
N GLY A 403 -4.49 8.92 17.85
CA GLY A 403 -4.24 7.54 18.27
C GLY A 403 -5.49 6.67 18.40
N GLN A 404 -6.68 7.15 17.98
CA GLN A 404 -7.86 6.31 17.73
C GLN A 404 -8.08 6.07 16.24
N PRO A 405 -8.63 4.90 15.85
CA PRO A 405 -9.30 4.77 14.56
C PRO A 405 -10.35 5.85 14.40
N GLU A 406 -10.29 6.56 13.30
CA GLU A 406 -11.32 7.52 12.97
C GLU A 406 -12.62 6.75 12.68
N SER A 407 -13.74 7.20 13.22
CA SER A 407 -15.01 6.48 13.09
C SER A 407 -16.19 7.37 12.80
N LEU A 408 -17.12 6.83 12.03
CA LEU A 408 -18.33 7.50 11.59
C LEU A 408 -19.51 6.54 11.80
N VAL A 409 -20.38 6.86 12.78
CA VAL A 409 -21.44 5.96 13.24
C VAL A 409 -22.81 6.64 13.19
N ALA A 410 -23.83 6.00 12.61
CA ALA A 410 -25.21 6.49 12.63
C ALA A 410 -26.20 5.37 12.92
N LYS A 411 -27.30 5.70 13.62
CA LYS A 411 -28.38 4.74 13.86
C LYS A 411 -29.23 4.51 12.61
N GLY A 412 -29.29 5.48 11.68
CA GLY A 412 -30.22 5.47 10.53
C GLY A 412 -31.68 5.71 10.95
N PRO A 413 -32.66 5.45 10.06
CA PRO A 413 -32.47 5.16 8.65
C PRO A 413 -31.95 6.38 7.88
N THR A 414 -31.15 6.15 6.84
CA THR A 414 -30.83 7.20 5.85
C THR A 414 -32.04 7.43 4.93
N ASN A 415 -32.22 8.63 4.38
CA ASN A 415 -33.30 8.92 3.41
C ASN A 415 -32.80 9.13 1.97
N GLU A 416 -31.49 9.26 1.77
CA GLU A 416 -30.81 9.41 0.49
C GLU A 416 -29.52 8.57 0.45
N GLU A 417 -28.92 8.42 -0.74
CA GLU A 417 -27.64 7.74 -0.92
C GLU A 417 -26.49 8.63 -0.42
N LEU A 418 -25.56 8.04 0.32
CA LEU A 418 -24.34 8.69 0.79
C LEU A 418 -23.12 8.02 0.18
N THR A 419 -22.10 8.81 -0.18
CA THR A 419 -20.79 8.30 -0.58
C THR A 419 -19.79 8.55 0.53
N VAL A 420 -19.11 7.50 0.95
CA VAL A 420 -18.03 7.54 1.95
C VAL A 420 -16.72 7.54 1.20
N GLU A 421 -15.87 8.53 1.48
CA GLU A 421 -14.55 8.66 0.90
C GLU A 421 -13.47 8.65 1.99
N VAL A 422 -12.22 8.48 1.60
CA VAL A 422 -11.06 8.68 2.46
C VAL A 422 -10.11 9.68 1.81
N LEU A 423 -9.79 10.74 2.55
CA LEU A 423 -8.81 11.76 2.20
C LEU A 423 -7.43 11.28 2.65
N ILE A 424 -6.57 10.91 1.71
CA ILE A 424 -5.21 10.43 1.99
C ILE A 424 -4.20 11.58 1.79
N LYS A 425 -3.33 11.83 2.78
CA LYS A 425 -2.22 12.78 2.66
C LYS A 425 -0.88 12.04 2.52
N GLY A 426 -0.30 12.04 1.33
CA GLY A 426 0.99 11.38 1.03
C GLY A 426 0.84 9.97 0.43
N ASN A 427 1.95 9.24 0.32
CA ASN A 427 1.96 7.81 -0.08
C ASN A 427 1.74 6.93 1.16
N VAL A 428 0.47 6.76 1.52
CA VAL A 428 0.05 6.04 2.72
C VAL A 428 -1.00 5.00 2.34
N GLU A 429 -0.84 3.78 2.85
CA GLU A 429 -1.88 2.75 2.78
C GLU A 429 -2.77 2.83 4.03
N THR A 430 -4.08 2.67 3.86
CA THR A 430 -5.07 2.67 4.94
C THR A 430 -6.09 1.55 4.74
N GLU A 431 -6.68 1.10 5.85
CA GLU A 431 -7.75 0.11 5.88
C GLU A 431 -9.02 0.75 6.44
N VAL A 432 -10.10 0.74 5.65
CA VAL A 432 -11.42 1.22 6.06
C VAL A 432 -12.36 0.04 6.23
N ASN A 433 -12.81 -0.18 7.47
CA ASN A 433 -13.77 -1.19 7.85
C ASN A 433 -15.17 -0.56 7.96
N TYR A 434 -16.19 -1.18 7.37
CA TYR A 434 -17.57 -0.67 7.43
C TYR A 434 -18.59 -1.79 7.66
N LYS A 435 -19.65 -1.45 8.40
CA LYS A 435 -20.83 -2.30 8.60
C LYS A 435 -22.09 -1.44 8.66
N PHE A 436 -23.15 -1.89 8.01
CA PHE A 436 -24.48 -1.30 8.11
C PHE A 436 -25.54 -2.36 7.76
N VAL A 437 -26.76 -2.13 8.21
CA VAL A 437 -27.92 -3.00 7.92
C VAL A 437 -28.78 -2.29 6.89
N ILE A 438 -28.96 -2.92 5.74
CA ILE A 438 -29.98 -2.51 4.77
C ILE A 438 -31.31 -3.13 5.19
N SER A 439 -32.40 -2.37 5.10
CA SER A 439 -33.74 -2.95 5.29
C SER A 439 -33.93 -4.00 4.20
N ALA A 440 -34.09 -5.27 4.57
CA ALA A 440 -34.20 -6.38 3.65
C ALA A 440 -35.40 -6.17 2.71
N ILE A 441 -35.13 -5.64 1.54
CA ILE A 441 -35.91 -6.00 0.36
C ILE A 441 -35.36 -7.39 0.01
N GLU A 442 -36.20 -8.43 0.05
CA GLU A 442 -35.82 -9.76 -0.41
C GLU A 442 -35.50 -9.67 -1.92
N ALA A 443 -34.22 -9.45 -2.22
CA ALA A 443 -33.68 -9.33 -3.55
C ALA A 443 -32.45 -10.24 -3.70
N ASP A 444 -32.36 -10.89 -4.86
CA ASP A 444 -31.34 -11.89 -5.16
C ASP A 444 -30.75 -11.64 -6.55
N TRP A 445 -29.52 -12.09 -6.76
CA TRP A 445 -28.85 -11.96 -8.05
C TRP A 445 -29.51 -12.88 -9.07
N LYS A 446 -30.05 -12.28 -10.14
CA LYS A 446 -30.54 -13.02 -11.29
C LYS A 446 -29.74 -12.66 -12.53
N MET A 447 -29.54 -13.64 -13.40
CA MET A 447 -28.83 -13.43 -14.66
C MET A 447 -29.81 -12.84 -15.70
N LEU A 448 -29.43 -11.70 -16.29
CA LEU A 448 -30.19 -11.05 -17.37
C LEU A 448 -29.41 -11.15 -18.68
N ASN A 449 -30.05 -11.78 -19.66
CA ASN A 449 -29.49 -11.98 -20.98
C ASN A 449 -29.68 -10.74 -21.84
N SER A 450 -28.63 -10.29 -22.52
CA SER A 450 -28.73 -9.30 -23.59
C SER A 450 -29.43 -9.91 -24.82
N SER A 451 -29.84 -9.06 -25.76
CA SER A 451 -30.15 -9.52 -27.11
C SER A 451 -28.93 -10.19 -27.74
N CYS A 452 -29.17 -11.18 -28.61
CA CYS A 452 -28.11 -11.82 -29.38
C CYS A 452 -27.35 -10.77 -30.21
N SER A 453 -26.02 -10.90 -30.30
CA SER A 453 -25.16 -9.96 -31.05
C SER A 453 -25.43 -9.97 -32.57
N VAL A 454 -26.22 -10.93 -33.05
CA VAL A 454 -26.65 -11.07 -34.44
C VAL A 454 -28.17 -11.23 -34.50
N THR A 455 -28.76 -10.82 -35.62
CA THR A 455 -30.18 -11.01 -35.93
C THR A 455 -30.46 -12.31 -36.70
N CYS A 456 -29.41 -13.03 -37.11
CA CYS A 456 -29.46 -14.28 -37.85
C CYS A 456 -28.10 -15.00 -37.72
N GLY A 457 -28.08 -16.34 -37.73
CA GLY A 457 -26.86 -17.15 -37.60
C GLY A 457 -26.29 -17.22 -36.19
N ASN A 458 -25.01 -17.58 -36.08
CA ASN A 458 -24.35 -17.75 -34.78
C ASN A 458 -23.92 -16.40 -34.21
N GLY A 459 -24.37 -16.10 -33.00
CA GLY A 459 -23.92 -14.96 -32.25
C GLY A 459 -23.59 -15.32 -30.82
N THR A 460 -23.44 -14.28 -30.02
CA THR A 460 -23.22 -14.38 -28.59
C THR A 460 -24.12 -13.38 -27.87
N PHE A 461 -24.57 -13.73 -26.68
CA PHE A 461 -25.24 -12.80 -25.79
C PHE A 461 -24.50 -12.75 -24.45
N LEU A 462 -24.56 -11.58 -23.83
CA LEU A 462 -23.99 -11.35 -22.51
C LEU A 462 -25.05 -11.63 -21.47
N SER A 463 -24.74 -12.51 -20.53
CA SER A 463 -25.55 -12.77 -19.35
C SER A 463 -24.92 -12.03 -18.20
N ARG A 464 -25.53 -10.92 -17.78
CA ARG A 464 -25.02 -10.07 -16.70
C ARG A 464 -25.86 -10.26 -15.43
N PRO A 465 -25.24 -10.29 -14.25
CA PRO A 465 -25.98 -10.31 -13.00
C PRO A 465 -26.74 -8.97 -12.83
N VAL A 466 -28.02 -9.05 -12.47
CA VAL A 466 -28.85 -7.94 -12.06
C VAL A 466 -29.52 -8.27 -10.74
N CYS A 467 -29.61 -7.29 -9.85
CA CYS A 467 -30.32 -7.47 -8.61
C CYS A 467 -31.83 -7.38 -8.85
N LYS A 468 -32.58 -8.44 -8.47
CA LYS A 468 -34.03 -8.49 -8.63
C LYS A 468 -34.73 -8.77 -7.31
N THR A 469 -35.86 -8.12 -7.09
CA THR A 469 -36.77 -8.40 -5.97
C THR A 469 -37.54 -9.71 -6.18
N PHE A 470 -38.22 -10.21 -5.14
CA PHE A 470 -39.16 -11.34 -5.27
C PHE A 470 -40.31 -11.09 -6.27
N THR A 471 -40.62 -9.81 -6.57
CA THR A 471 -41.59 -9.40 -7.60
C THR A 471 -41.01 -9.36 -9.02
N GLU A 472 -39.78 -9.84 -9.21
CA GLU A 472 -39.04 -9.88 -10.49
C GLU A 472 -38.66 -8.52 -11.07
N GLU A 473 -38.81 -7.45 -10.30
CA GLU A 473 -38.41 -6.09 -10.66
C GLU A 473 -36.91 -5.90 -10.46
N ILE A 474 -36.25 -5.29 -11.46
CA ILE A 474 -34.83 -4.96 -11.36
C ILE A 474 -34.69 -3.77 -10.40
N THR A 475 -33.89 -3.97 -9.35
CA THR A 475 -33.60 -2.96 -8.33
C THR A 475 -32.11 -2.62 -8.33
N ASN A 476 -31.71 -1.71 -7.45
CA ASN A 476 -30.31 -1.31 -7.29
C ASN A 476 -29.47 -2.51 -6.78
N ASP A 477 -28.27 -2.69 -7.35
CA ASP A 477 -27.30 -3.73 -6.98
C ASP A 477 -27.01 -3.81 -5.48
N SER A 478 -27.13 -2.69 -4.75
CA SER A 478 -26.94 -2.59 -3.30
C SER A 478 -27.96 -3.38 -2.47
N PHE A 479 -29.10 -3.77 -3.04
CA PHE A 479 -30.10 -4.62 -2.35
C PHE A 479 -29.76 -6.11 -2.42
N CYS A 480 -28.82 -6.52 -3.27
CA CYS A 480 -28.32 -7.89 -3.35
C CYS A 480 -26.93 -7.99 -2.73
N ASN A 481 -26.60 -9.16 -2.17
CA ASN A 481 -25.32 -9.35 -1.49
C ASN A 481 -24.14 -9.29 -2.49
N ILE A 482 -23.34 -8.21 -2.44
CA ILE A 482 -22.24 -7.99 -3.38
C ILE A 482 -21.16 -9.08 -3.36
N ILE A 483 -20.99 -9.77 -2.22
CA ILE A 483 -20.01 -10.86 -2.08
C ILE A 483 -20.42 -12.07 -2.91
N THR A 484 -21.73 -12.29 -3.08
CA THR A 484 -22.27 -13.39 -3.88
C THR A 484 -22.60 -12.98 -5.32
N LYS A 485 -22.14 -11.81 -5.78
CA LYS A 485 -22.40 -11.32 -7.14
C LYS A 485 -21.74 -12.26 -8.18
N PRO A 486 -22.52 -12.90 -9.07
CA PRO A 486 -21.96 -13.75 -10.12
C PRO A 486 -21.10 -12.95 -11.10
N HIS A 487 -20.21 -13.61 -11.84
CA HIS A 487 -19.49 -12.97 -12.93
C HIS A 487 -20.36 -12.86 -14.19
N THR A 488 -20.07 -11.87 -15.03
CA THR A 488 -20.71 -11.76 -16.35
C THR A 488 -20.24 -12.91 -17.25
N GLU A 489 -21.19 -13.65 -17.81
CA GLU A 489 -20.92 -14.81 -18.66
C GLU A 489 -21.23 -14.49 -20.13
N LEU A 490 -20.42 -15.06 -21.03
CA LEU A 490 -20.61 -14.96 -22.47
C LEU A 490 -21.14 -16.30 -23.00
N HIS A 491 -22.36 -16.30 -23.52
CA HIS A 491 -22.99 -17.51 -24.06
C HIS A 491 -23.21 -17.39 -25.57
N SER A 492 -23.24 -18.53 -26.25
CA SER A 492 -23.57 -18.62 -27.67
C SER A 492 -25.09 -18.60 -27.89
N CYS A 493 -25.56 -17.85 -28.89
CA CYS A 493 -26.93 -17.90 -29.39
C CYS A 493 -26.94 -18.31 -30.87
N TYR A 494 -28.01 -18.99 -31.26
CA TYR A 494 -28.24 -19.44 -32.63
C TYR A 494 -29.56 -18.86 -33.11
N GLU A 495 -29.48 -17.85 -33.98
CA GLU A 495 -30.64 -17.29 -34.67
C GLU A 495 -30.83 -17.98 -36.02
N ALA A 496 -32.02 -17.80 -36.64
CA ALA A 496 -32.34 -18.40 -37.94
C ALA A 496 -31.20 -18.16 -38.98
N PRO A 497 -30.91 -19.12 -39.88
CA PRO A 497 -29.84 -18.97 -40.86
C PRO A 497 -30.00 -17.70 -41.69
N CYS A 498 -28.94 -16.87 -41.77
CA CYS A 498 -28.99 -15.65 -42.56
C CYS A 498 -29.21 -15.97 -44.04
N HIS A 499 -30.23 -15.40 -44.68
CA HIS A 499 -30.46 -15.51 -46.11
C HIS A 499 -29.58 -14.50 -46.88
N LEU A 500 -28.27 -14.74 -46.86
CA LEU A 500 -27.26 -13.84 -47.42
C LEU A 500 -27.15 -14.07 -48.93
N LYS A 501 -27.25 -13.00 -49.72
CA LYS A 501 -27.06 -13.08 -51.18
C LYS A 501 -26.29 -11.89 -51.73
N TRP A 502 -25.47 -12.15 -52.74
CA TRP A 502 -24.86 -11.09 -53.54
C TRP A 502 -25.92 -10.42 -54.41
N THR A 503 -26.04 -9.09 -54.29
CA THR A 503 -26.91 -8.29 -55.14
C THR A 503 -26.06 -7.46 -56.10
N MET A 504 -26.51 -7.36 -57.35
CA MET A 504 -25.78 -6.75 -58.46
C MET A 504 -26.53 -5.49 -58.91
N GLY A 505 -25.81 -4.39 -59.08
CA GLY A 505 -26.30 -3.17 -59.72
C GLY A 505 -26.20 -3.23 -61.24
N GLU A 506 -26.63 -2.15 -61.89
CA GLU A 506 -26.54 -1.96 -63.34
C GLU A 506 -25.09 -1.79 -63.82
N TRP A 507 -24.83 -2.19 -65.06
CA TRP A 507 -23.52 -2.02 -65.71
C TRP A 507 -23.33 -0.59 -66.22
N SER A 508 -22.12 -0.03 -66.06
CA SER A 508 -21.74 1.24 -66.67
C SER A 508 -21.80 1.17 -68.21
N PRO A 509 -22.15 2.25 -68.93
CA PRO A 509 -22.18 2.26 -70.41
C PRO A 509 -20.78 2.02 -71.03
N CYS A 510 -20.73 1.42 -72.23
CA CYS A 510 -19.49 1.23 -73.01
C CYS A 510 -19.19 2.46 -73.88
N ASP A 511 -17.90 2.80 -74.00
CA ASP A 511 -17.34 3.78 -74.92
C ASP A 511 -17.22 3.20 -76.35
N PRO A 512 -17.75 3.88 -77.39
CA PRO A 512 -17.71 3.40 -78.78
C PRO A 512 -16.31 3.20 -79.38
N ASP A 513 -15.30 3.96 -78.93
CA ASP A 513 -13.98 3.99 -79.58
C ASP A 513 -12.93 3.10 -78.89
N ASN A 514 -13.28 2.48 -77.76
CA ASN A 514 -12.36 1.70 -76.95
C ASN A 514 -12.87 0.27 -76.69
N CYS A 515 -12.56 -0.64 -77.62
CA CYS A 515 -12.96 -2.05 -77.58
C CYS A 515 -12.36 -2.85 -76.41
N GLU A 516 -11.42 -2.30 -75.65
CA GLU A 516 -10.86 -2.94 -74.45
C GLU A 516 -11.48 -2.43 -73.15
N GLN A 517 -12.42 -1.47 -73.21
CA GLN A 517 -13.03 -0.92 -72.02
C GLN A 517 -13.86 -1.99 -71.28
N MET A 518 -13.66 -2.06 -69.95
CA MET A 518 -14.42 -2.94 -69.07
C MET A 518 -15.60 -2.18 -68.48
N GLN A 519 -16.82 -2.70 -68.66
CA GLN A 519 -17.97 -2.24 -67.89
C GLN A 519 -17.81 -2.67 -66.44
N ARG A 520 -18.18 -1.79 -65.50
CA ARG A 520 -18.19 -2.08 -64.07
C ARG A 520 -19.62 -2.02 -63.54
N ARG A 521 -19.92 -2.83 -62.53
CA ARG A 521 -21.19 -2.77 -61.78
C ARG A 521 -20.92 -2.90 -60.29
N ASP A 522 -21.80 -2.36 -59.47
CA ASP A 522 -21.73 -2.56 -58.04
C ASP A 522 -22.14 -3.98 -57.64
N VAL A 523 -21.33 -4.63 -56.81
CA VAL A 523 -21.64 -5.95 -56.22
C VAL A 523 -21.52 -5.84 -54.71
N PHE A 524 -22.65 -5.93 -54.01
CA PHE A 524 -22.72 -5.77 -52.57
C PHE A 524 -23.54 -6.89 -51.92
N CYS A 525 -23.14 -7.26 -50.71
CA CYS A 525 -23.82 -8.29 -49.92
C CYS A 525 -25.10 -7.69 -49.33
N THR A 526 -26.23 -8.38 -49.47
CA THR A 526 -27.48 -7.98 -48.83
C THR A 526 -28.03 -9.08 -47.94
N ASP A 527 -28.69 -8.65 -46.87
CA ASP A 527 -29.51 -9.47 -46.00
C ASP A 527 -30.93 -8.90 -46.01
N GLN A 528 -31.90 -9.68 -46.47
CA GLN A 528 -33.30 -9.27 -46.66
C GLN A 528 -33.46 -7.90 -47.37
N GLY A 529 -32.59 -7.59 -48.34
CA GLY A 529 -32.62 -6.34 -49.12
C GLY A 529 -31.85 -5.16 -48.53
N ARG A 530 -31.29 -5.28 -47.31
CA ARG A 530 -30.42 -4.25 -46.72
C ARG A 530 -28.95 -4.55 -46.99
N LYS A 531 -28.16 -3.54 -47.35
CA LYS A 531 -26.73 -3.66 -47.62
C LYS A 531 -25.97 -3.95 -46.32
N VAL A 532 -25.23 -5.06 -46.28
CA VAL A 532 -24.43 -5.52 -45.12
C VAL A 532 -22.96 -5.65 -45.48
N HIS A 533 -22.10 -5.85 -44.48
CA HIS A 533 -20.65 -5.93 -44.66
C HIS A 533 -20.24 -7.09 -45.60
N ARG A 534 -19.30 -6.84 -46.54
CA ARG A 534 -18.90 -7.79 -47.61
C ARG A 534 -18.45 -9.17 -47.12
N ALA A 535 -17.91 -9.25 -45.91
CA ALA A 535 -17.42 -10.50 -45.32
C ALA A 535 -18.55 -11.49 -45.03
N LYS A 536 -19.79 -11.02 -44.84
CA LYS A 536 -20.93 -11.90 -44.53
C LYS A 536 -21.29 -12.84 -45.70
N CYS A 537 -21.09 -12.41 -46.94
CA CYS A 537 -21.34 -13.25 -48.12
C CYS A 537 -20.09 -14.01 -48.61
N ALA A 538 -19.03 -14.15 -47.81
CA ALA A 538 -17.76 -14.74 -48.25
C ALA A 538 -17.86 -16.23 -48.63
N GLU A 539 -18.74 -16.98 -47.97
CA GLU A 539 -19.05 -18.38 -48.27
C GLU A 539 -19.81 -18.55 -49.60
N HIS A 540 -20.44 -17.48 -50.11
CA HIS A 540 -21.11 -17.48 -51.40
C HIS A 540 -20.19 -16.92 -52.48
N VAL A 541 -20.14 -17.57 -53.64
CA VAL A 541 -19.30 -17.14 -54.77
C VAL A 541 -19.65 -15.71 -55.17
N ARG A 542 -18.69 -14.78 -55.00
CA ARG A 542 -18.87 -13.37 -55.36
C ARG A 542 -19.00 -13.22 -56.88
N PRO A 543 -20.11 -12.65 -57.39
CA PRO A 543 -20.26 -12.37 -58.82
C PRO A 543 -19.20 -11.37 -59.30
N THR A 544 -18.77 -11.51 -60.55
CA THR A 544 -17.84 -10.57 -61.16
C THR A 544 -18.46 -9.17 -61.26
N ASP A 545 -17.67 -8.18 -60.90
CA ASP A 545 -17.97 -6.75 -60.95
C ASP A 545 -17.41 -6.07 -62.21
N THR A 546 -16.77 -6.84 -63.10
CA THR A 546 -16.21 -6.39 -64.37
C THR A 546 -16.60 -7.32 -65.52
N ARG A 547 -16.89 -6.76 -66.70
CA ARG A 547 -17.05 -7.53 -67.94
C ARG A 547 -16.50 -6.75 -69.15
N LYS A 548 -16.03 -7.47 -70.17
CA LYS A 548 -15.59 -6.89 -71.45
C LYS A 548 -16.79 -6.43 -72.28
N CYS A 549 -16.68 -5.26 -72.91
CA CYS A 549 -17.64 -4.81 -73.91
C CYS A 549 -17.65 -5.81 -75.10
N SER A 550 -18.83 -6.29 -75.50
CA SER A 550 -18.95 -7.34 -76.52
C SER A 550 -19.12 -6.75 -77.93
N ASN A 551 -18.08 -6.08 -78.45
CA ASN A 551 -18.09 -5.55 -79.82
C ASN A 551 -17.33 -6.51 -80.78
N LYS A 552 -18.00 -6.99 -81.84
CA LYS A 552 -17.56 -8.12 -82.71
C LYS A 552 -16.64 -7.70 -83.90
N GLN A 553 -15.65 -6.82 -83.71
CA GLN A 553 -14.86 -6.26 -84.84
C GLN A 553 -13.33 -6.13 -84.63
N CYS A 554 -12.64 -7.02 -83.90
CA CYS A 554 -11.16 -6.96 -83.75
C CYS A 554 -10.50 -8.36 -83.65
N SER A 555 -9.60 -8.76 -84.58
CA SER A 555 -8.80 -10.02 -84.46
C SER A 555 -7.45 -9.97 -85.24
N TYR A 556 -6.32 -10.35 -84.62
CA TYR A 556 -4.91 -10.24 -85.11
C TYR A 556 -4.10 -11.55 -84.91
N ASN A 557 -3.12 -11.87 -85.77
CA ASN A 557 -2.31 -13.12 -85.72
C ASN A 557 -0.77 -12.94 -85.90
N TRP A 558 0.02 -13.84 -85.31
CA TRP A 558 1.49 -13.85 -85.40
C TRP A 558 2.03 -14.33 -86.74
N HIS A 559 3.06 -13.66 -87.25
CA HIS A 559 3.77 -14.02 -88.48
C HIS A 559 5.30 -14.05 -88.26
N THR A 560 6.01 -15.03 -88.82
CA THR A 560 7.47 -15.23 -88.63
C THR A 560 8.28 -15.25 -89.92
N GLY A 561 9.48 -14.67 -89.93
CA GLY A 561 10.45 -14.76 -91.03
C GLY A 561 11.47 -15.91 -90.92
N SER A 562 12.46 -15.93 -91.82
CA SER A 562 13.53 -16.95 -91.88
C SER A 562 14.59 -16.78 -90.78
N TRP A 563 15.25 -17.87 -90.39
CA TRP A 563 16.31 -17.90 -89.36
C TRP A 563 17.68 -17.41 -89.88
N SER A 564 18.42 -16.67 -89.05
CA SER A 564 19.78 -16.18 -89.32
C SER A 564 20.86 -17.27 -89.24
N LYS A 565 22.10 -16.99 -89.68
CA LYS A 565 23.26 -17.87 -89.41
C LYS A 565 23.50 -18.01 -87.89
N CYS A 566 24.07 -19.15 -87.47
CA CYS A 566 24.32 -19.46 -86.05
C CYS A 566 25.43 -18.54 -85.50
N ARG A 567 25.12 -17.72 -84.49
CA ARG A 567 26.06 -16.84 -83.78
C ARG A 567 26.30 -17.38 -82.37
N GLY A 568 27.54 -17.66 -81.99
CA GLY A 568 27.88 -18.12 -80.65
C GLY A 568 29.32 -18.62 -80.53
N THR A 569 29.78 -18.83 -79.30
CA THR A 569 31.11 -19.35 -78.95
C THR A 569 31.03 -20.84 -78.60
N CYS A 570 32.16 -21.55 -78.76
CA CYS A 570 32.32 -23.01 -78.91
C CYS A 570 31.31 -23.93 -78.14
N SER A 571 30.84 -25.00 -78.81
CA SER A 571 29.80 -26.00 -78.43
C SER A 571 28.32 -25.63 -78.63
N SER A 572 27.92 -24.34 -78.58
CA SER A 572 26.55 -23.93 -78.95
C SER A 572 26.42 -22.46 -79.34
N GLY A 573 25.52 -22.15 -80.28
CA GLY A 573 25.17 -20.79 -80.66
C GLY A 573 23.66 -20.62 -80.79
N PHE A 574 23.24 -19.44 -81.26
CA PHE A 574 21.83 -19.13 -81.46
C PHE A 574 21.57 -18.57 -82.87
N GLN A 575 20.40 -18.91 -83.42
CA GLN A 575 19.83 -18.28 -84.61
C GLN A 575 18.64 -17.42 -84.20
N THR A 576 18.45 -16.29 -84.88
CA THR A 576 17.32 -15.36 -84.66
C THR A 576 16.45 -15.27 -85.91
N ARG A 577 15.15 -15.00 -85.76
CA ARG A 577 14.22 -14.68 -86.86
C ARG A 577 13.31 -13.53 -86.48
N SER A 578 12.75 -12.83 -87.46
CA SER A 578 11.73 -11.81 -87.21
C SER A 578 10.38 -12.45 -86.83
N VAL A 579 9.70 -11.86 -85.85
CA VAL A 579 8.34 -12.22 -85.43
C VAL A 579 7.54 -10.93 -85.33
N THR A 580 6.41 -10.82 -86.04
CA THR A 580 5.58 -9.60 -86.09
C THR A 580 4.10 -9.93 -85.91
N CYS A 581 3.38 -9.11 -85.14
CA CYS A 581 1.93 -9.20 -85.02
C CYS A 581 1.27 -8.42 -86.16
N ARG A 582 0.41 -9.09 -86.93
CA ARG A 582 -0.26 -8.48 -88.08
C ARG A 582 -1.76 -8.69 -88.03
N HIS A 583 -2.50 -7.71 -88.52
CA HIS A 583 -3.95 -7.83 -88.69
C HIS A 583 -4.28 -8.86 -89.77
N ILE A 584 -5.35 -9.64 -89.57
CA ILE A 584 -5.67 -10.79 -90.44
C ILE A 584 -6.16 -10.32 -91.81
N THR A 585 -6.79 -9.15 -91.92
CA THR A 585 -7.41 -8.69 -93.18
C THR A 585 -6.58 -7.65 -93.94
N ASP A 586 -5.96 -6.68 -93.27
CA ASP A 586 -5.18 -5.61 -93.94
C ASP A 586 -3.66 -5.79 -93.89
N GLY A 587 -3.16 -6.79 -93.14
CA GLY A 587 -1.74 -7.11 -93.04
C GLY A 587 -0.87 -6.06 -92.34
N SER A 588 -1.47 -5.02 -91.74
CA SER A 588 -0.74 -3.95 -91.06
C SER A 588 0.01 -4.50 -89.83
N VAL A 589 1.27 -4.10 -89.68
CA VAL A 589 2.10 -4.48 -88.54
C VAL A 589 1.72 -3.59 -87.35
N LYS A 590 1.30 -4.23 -86.26
CA LYS A 590 0.92 -3.56 -85.01
C LYS A 590 1.82 -4.04 -83.86
N SER A 591 1.69 -3.37 -82.72
CA SER A 591 2.44 -3.72 -81.50
C SER A 591 2.23 -5.19 -81.13
N PHE A 592 3.27 -5.80 -80.54
CA PHE A 592 3.27 -7.20 -80.14
C PHE A 592 2.06 -7.57 -79.27
N SER A 593 1.60 -6.64 -78.42
CA SER A 593 0.48 -6.82 -77.49
C SER A 593 -0.87 -7.16 -78.13
N HIS A 594 -1.07 -6.87 -79.42
CA HIS A 594 -2.35 -7.13 -80.10
C HIS A 594 -2.51 -8.60 -80.54
N CYS A 595 -1.44 -9.40 -80.52
CA CYS A 595 -1.48 -10.84 -80.77
C CYS A 595 -1.27 -11.60 -79.45
N ASN A 596 -1.86 -12.79 -79.32
CA ASN A 596 -1.82 -13.57 -78.07
C ASN A 596 -0.38 -13.99 -77.71
N GLN A 597 0.18 -13.43 -76.63
CA GLN A 597 1.56 -13.67 -76.20
C GLN A 597 1.87 -15.13 -75.90
N ASP A 598 0.91 -15.90 -75.38
CA ASP A 598 1.11 -17.31 -75.05
C ASP A 598 1.34 -18.18 -76.30
N SER A 599 0.87 -17.71 -77.46
CA SER A 599 1.07 -18.34 -78.76
C SER A 599 2.23 -17.75 -79.56
N GLN A 600 3.04 -16.87 -78.96
CA GLN A 600 4.14 -16.21 -79.67
C GLN A 600 5.19 -17.24 -80.13
N PRO A 601 5.47 -17.32 -81.44
CA PRO A 601 6.50 -18.22 -81.92
C PRO A 601 7.89 -17.78 -81.41
N PRO A 602 8.79 -18.72 -81.08
CA PRO A 602 10.12 -18.36 -80.60
C PRO A 602 10.89 -17.56 -81.66
N HIS A 603 11.48 -16.44 -81.24
CA HIS A 603 12.30 -15.57 -82.08
C HIS A 603 13.80 -15.92 -82.03
N LEU A 604 14.19 -16.82 -81.11
CA LEU A 604 15.55 -17.30 -80.86
C LEU A 604 15.54 -18.83 -80.73
N ARG A 605 16.47 -19.54 -81.37
CA ARG A 605 16.65 -21.01 -81.19
C ARG A 605 18.13 -21.39 -81.06
N LYS A 606 18.42 -22.49 -80.36
CA LYS A 606 19.78 -23.04 -80.17
C LYS A 606 20.27 -23.83 -81.39
N CYS A 607 21.57 -23.73 -81.68
CA CYS A 607 22.33 -24.49 -82.69
C CYS A 607 23.66 -24.99 -82.06
N LYS A 608 24.31 -26.04 -82.61
CA LYS A 608 25.57 -26.62 -82.10
C LYS A 608 26.79 -26.16 -82.93
N ILE A 609 27.96 -25.96 -82.29
CA ILE A 609 29.23 -25.50 -82.90
C ILE A 609 30.38 -26.41 -82.41
N ASP A 610 31.24 -26.98 -83.26
CA ASP A 610 32.27 -27.95 -82.81
C ASP A 610 33.54 -27.32 -82.20
N SER A 611 33.98 -27.92 -81.08
CA SER A 611 35.26 -27.85 -80.30
C SER A 611 35.91 -26.53 -79.79
N CYS A 612 36.14 -26.55 -78.46
CA CYS A 612 37.32 -26.17 -77.66
C CYS A 612 37.52 -24.81 -76.93
N PHE A 613 38.05 -25.00 -75.70
CA PHE A 613 38.76 -24.19 -74.70
C PHE A 613 38.07 -23.09 -73.86
N ILE A 614 38.29 -23.23 -72.54
CA ILE A 614 37.70 -22.56 -71.35
C ILE A 614 38.33 -21.19 -71.09
N GLN A 615 37.52 -20.23 -70.55
CA GLN A 615 37.82 -19.16 -69.55
C GLN A 615 36.91 -17.93 -69.80
N GLN A 616 36.17 -17.26 -68.91
CA GLN A 616 36.28 -16.90 -67.48
C GLN A 616 34.89 -16.42 -66.94
N ALA A 617 34.66 -16.49 -65.62
CA ALA A 617 33.52 -15.86 -64.91
C ALA A 617 33.97 -14.61 -64.09
N PRO A 618 33.11 -13.59 -63.89
CA PRO A 618 33.47 -12.30 -63.25
C PRO A 618 33.46 -12.31 -61.71
N ALA A 619 34.18 -11.36 -61.09
CA ALA A 619 34.30 -11.14 -59.64
C ALA A 619 33.19 -10.22 -59.08
N VAL A 620 32.84 -10.35 -57.80
CA VAL A 620 31.68 -9.69 -57.15
C VAL A 620 32.06 -9.06 -55.79
N TRP A 621 31.48 -7.91 -55.45
CA TRP A 621 31.63 -7.25 -54.13
C TRP A 621 30.82 -7.96 -53.03
N LEU A 622 31.43 -8.19 -51.86
CA LEU A 622 30.81 -8.66 -50.62
C LEU A 622 30.99 -7.61 -49.53
N ALA A 623 29.90 -7.27 -48.82
CA ALA A 623 29.94 -6.37 -47.66
C ALA A 623 29.66 -7.15 -46.36
N GLY A 624 30.53 -6.97 -45.36
CA GLY A 624 30.37 -7.53 -44.02
C GLY A 624 29.40 -6.73 -43.13
N PRO A 625 29.16 -7.19 -41.89
CA PRO A 625 28.30 -6.49 -40.94
C PRO A 625 28.88 -5.12 -40.53
N TRP A 626 28.02 -4.20 -40.09
CA TRP A 626 28.41 -2.90 -39.55
C TRP A 626 29.07 -3.05 -38.17
N GLY A 627 30.17 -2.32 -37.95
CA GLY A 627 30.89 -2.24 -36.68
C GLY A 627 30.20 -1.32 -35.68
N LYS A 628 30.75 -1.20 -34.46
CA LYS A 628 30.24 -0.29 -33.43
C LYS A 628 30.37 1.17 -33.89
N CYS A 629 29.45 2.04 -33.46
CA CYS A 629 29.56 3.49 -33.70
C CYS A 629 30.85 4.04 -33.06
N ASP A 630 31.41 5.07 -33.68
CA ASP A 630 32.57 5.80 -33.14
C ASP A 630 32.25 6.50 -31.80
N ASP A 631 33.30 6.91 -31.08
CA ASP A 631 33.19 7.50 -29.74
C ASP A 631 32.37 8.81 -29.72
N ASP A 632 32.18 9.45 -30.89
CA ASP A 632 31.36 10.65 -31.08
C ASP A 632 29.94 10.36 -31.62
N CYS A 633 29.56 9.09 -31.73
CA CYS A 633 28.21 8.60 -32.11
C CYS A 633 27.68 9.14 -33.46
N GLN A 634 28.54 9.45 -34.42
CA GLN A 634 28.12 9.98 -35.71
C GLN A 634 28.08 8.91 -36.81
N ASN A 635 29.03 7.97 -36.83
CA ASN A 635 29.13 7.00 -37.93
C ASN A 635 29.49 5.59 -37.47
N GLU A 636 29.00 4.58 -38.21
CA GLU A 636 29.45 3.18 -38.11
C GLU A 636 30.07 2.70 -39.43
N LYS A 637 31.10 1.86 -39.34
CA LYS A 637 31.88 1.39 -40.50
C LYS A 637 31.76 -0.12 -40.70
N ARG A 638 31.74 -0.59 -41.95
CA ARG A 638 31.76 -2.03 -42.30
C ARG A 638 32.86 -2.35 -43.29
N ASN A 639 33.29 -3.61 -43.30
CA ASN A 639 34.30 -4.08 -44.25
C ASN A 639 33.66 -4.49 -45.59
N VAL A 640 34.23 -4.11 -46.73
CA VAL A 640 33.72 -4.43 -48.07
C VAL A 640 34.85 -4.97 -48.95
N THR A 641 34.74 -6.20 -49.42
CA THR A 641 35.80 -6.92 -50.14
C THR A 641 35.30 -7.45 -51.49
N CYS A 642 36.14 -7.32 -52.53
CA CYS A 642 35.88 -7.88 -53.85
C CYS A 642 36.40 -9.33 -53.88
N VAL A 643 35.58 -10.30 -54.28
CA VAL A 643 35.98 -11.71 -54.37
C VAL A 643 35.65 -12.30 -55.74
N LYS A 644 36.54 -13.17 -56.24
CA LYS A 644 36.30 -14.00 -57.43
C LYS A 644 36.07 -15.43 -56.96
N LYS A 645 34.91 -16.01 -57.28
CA LYS A 645 34.49 -17.28 -56.70
C LYS A 645 35.28 -18.44 -57.32
N PHE A 646 36.45 -18.77 -56.77
CA PHE A 646 37.05 -20.10 -56.67
C PHE A 646 38.41 -19.99 -55.94
N GLY A 647 38.56 -20.68 -54.81
CA GLY A 647 39.87 -21.05 -54.26
C GLY A 647 40.40 -20.20 -53.13
N ASP A 648 40.96 -19.02 -53.41
CA ASP A 648 41.86 -18.36 -52.47
C ASP A 648 41.66 -16.84 -52.38
N LEU A 649 41.72 -16.30 -51.15
CA LEU A 649 41.66 -14.86 -50.85
C LEU A 649 42.87 -14.15 -51.47
N VAL A 650 42.64 -13.37 -52.53
CA VAL A 650 43.65 -12.44 -53.07
C VAL A 650 43.14 -11.01 -52.96
N GLN A 651 43.85 -10.18 -52.19
CA GLN A 651 43.58 -8.76 -52.03
C GLN A 651 43.87 -8.00 -53.33
N GLY A 652 42.84 -7.43 -53.95
CA GLY A 652 42.98 -6.50 -55.06
C GLY A 652 41.63 -5.91 -55.48
N SER A 653 41.37 -4.65 -55.12
CA SER A 653 40.09 -3.94 -55.34
C SER A 653 39.74 -3.64 -56.81
N SER A 654 40.61 -4.01 -57.76
CA SER A 654 40.52 -3.64 -59.19
C SER A 654 39.73 -4.61 -60.05
N LEU A 655 39.28 -5.76 -59.53
CA LEU A 655 38.61 -6.81 -60.30
C LEU A 655 37.07 -6.75 -60.26
N CYS A 656 36.50 -5.94 -59.37
CA CYS A 656 35.05 -5.71 -59.28
C CYS A 656 34.72 -4.29 -59.72
N ASP A 657 33.57 -4.10 -60.38
CA ASP A 657 33.14 -2.79 -60.88
C ASP A 657 33.00 -1.76 -59.74
N PRO A 658 33.77 -0.65 -59.74
CA PRO A 658 33.70 0.37 -58.70
C PRO A 658 32.32 1.00 -58.54
N ALA A 659 31.52 1.08 -59.61
CA ALA A 659 30.18 1.67 -59.57
C ALA A 659 29.20 0.83 -58.73
N LEU A 660 29.48 -0.46 -58.56
CA LEU A 660 28.67 -1.40 -57.77
C LEU A 660 29.21 -1.62 -56.35
N LYS A 661 30.22 -0.85 -55.92
CA LYS A 661 30.82 -0.98 -54.59
C LYS A 661 29.84 -0.49 -53.51
N PRO A 662 29.44 -1.33 -52.55
CA PRO A 662 28.59 -0.92 -51.44
C PRO A 662 29.26 0.13 -50.53
N HIS A 663 28.48 1.06 -49.96
CA HIS A 663 28.97 2.04 -48.98
C HIS A 663 29.59 1.35 -47.76
N SER A 664 30.74 1.84 -47.31
CA SER A 664 31.48 1.32 -46.15
C SER A 664 31.24 2.10 -44.85
N GLU A 665 30.51 3.22 -44.90
CA GLU A 665 30.19 4.09 -43.76
C GLU A 665 28.74 4.55 -43.85
N ARG A 666 28.06 4.66 -42.71
CA ARG A 666 26.73 5.27 -42.61
C ARG A 666 26.54 5.97 -41.26
N ASN A 667 25.61 6.92 -41.22
CA ASN A 667 25.25 7.63 -40.00
C ASN A 667 24.47 6.70 -39.05
N CYS A 668 24.79 6.75 -37.76
CA CYS A 668 24.11 5.95 -36.74
C CYS A 668 22.63 6.39 -36.60
N THR A 669 21.71 5.43 -36.40
CA THR A 669 20.30 5.72 -36.16
C THR A 669 20.04 5.90 -34.65
N SER A 670 19.30 6.95 -34.30
CA SER A 670 19.17 7.60 -32.98
C SER A 670 18.53 6.77 -31.84
N PHE A 671 18.80 5.46 -31.72
CA PHE A 671 18.29 4.63 -30.61
C PHE A 671 19.38 3.84 -29.85
N SER A 672 20.65 3.92 -30.26
CA SER A 672 21.74 3.13 -29.65
C SER A 672 22.85 3.96 -28.99
N CYS A 673 22.71 5.28 -28.91
CA CYS A 673 23.66 6.16 -28.22
C CYS A 673 22.94 6.93 -27.11
N ASN A 674 22.63 6.24 -26.00
CA ASN A 674 22.58 6.80 -24.65
C ASN A 674 22.19 5.70 -23.68
N PHE A 675 23.19 5.11 -23.01
CA PHE A 675 23.20 4.81 -21.56
C PHE A 675 24.58 4.24 -21.23
N LEU A 676 25.58 5.13 -21.20
CA LEU A 676 26.86 4.82 -20.57
C LEU A 676 26.82 5.30 -19.12
N LYS A 677 27.14 4.37 -18.23
CA LYS A 677 27.79 4.60 -16.94
C LYS A 677 27.04 5.48 -15.94
N ASP A 678 26.24 4.83 -15.10
CA ASP A 678 26.34 5.12 -13.67
C ASP A 678 26.03 3.89 -12.81
N SER A 679 26.75 3.78 -11.71
CA SER A 679 26.65 2.76 -10.68
C SER A 679 25.34 2.94 -9.89
N GLY A 680 24.35 2.08 -10.12
CA GLY A 680 23.08 2.09 -9.39
C GLY A 680 21.96 1.32 -10.08
N CYS A 681 22.24 0.10 -10.56
CA CYS A 681 21.23 -0.75 -11.21
C CYS A 681 20.66 -1.71 -10.17
N GLU A 682 19.42 -1.46 -9.73
CA GLU A 682 18.67 -2.29 -8.79
C GLU A 682 17.30 -2.65 -9.39
N ASP A 683 16.71 -3.74 -8.93
CA ASP A 683 15.32 -4.11 -9.26
C ASP A 683 14.39 -3.41 -8.26
N PHE A 684 13.55 -2.52 -8.77
CA PHE A 684 12.69 -1.65 -7.95
C PHE A 684 11.47 -2.40 -7.36
N TYR A 685 11.13 -3.56 -7.92
CA TYR A 685 9.97 -4.35 -7.53
C TYR A 685 10.35 -5.82 -7.27
N GLN A 686 9.76 -6.42 -6.23
CA GLN A 686 10.02 -7.83 -5.84
C GLN A 686 9.69 -8.85 -6.94
N TRP A 687 8.81 -8.49 -7.89
CA TRP A 687 8.42 -9.33 -9.01
C TRP A 687 9.31 -9.18 -10.25
N CYS A 688 10.34 -8.33 -10.23
CA CYS A 688 11.28 -8.16 -11.33
C CYS A 688 11.93 -9.46 -11.87
N PRO A 689 12.20 -10.51 -11.08
CA PRO A 689 12.67 -11.78 -11.62
C PRO A 689 11.74 -12.43 -12.66
N LEU A 690 10.44 -12.09 -12.63
CA LEU A 690 9.43 -12.59 -13.58
C LEU A 690 9.47 -11.87 -14.94
N SER A 691 10.16 -10.73 -15.06
CA SER A 691 10.28 -9.99 -16.33
C SER A 691 11.16 -10.69 -17.37
N THR A 692 11.78 -11.80 -17.00
CA THR A 692 12.59 -12.66 -17.86
C THR A 692 11.77 -13.53 -18.81
N ASN A 693 10.43 -13.58 -18.67
CA ASN A 693 9.55 -14.30 -19.58
C ASN A 693 8.96 -13.41 -20.68
N GLU A 694 9.12 -13.87 -21.93
CA GLU A 694 8.47 -13.42 -23.18
C GLU A 694 8.42 -11.89 -23.39
N LYS A 695 9.61 -11.27 -23.56
CA LYS A 695 9.85 -9.92 -24.15
C LYS A 695 9.47 -8.69 -23.32
N LEU A 696 9.19 -8.84 -22.02
CA LEU A 696 8.86 -7.69 -21.17
C LEU A 696 10.01 -6.67 -21.04
N CYS A 697 11.27 -7.10 -21.15
CA CYS A 697 12.43 -6.21 -21.10
C CYS A 697 12.59 -5.27 -22.32
N GLU A 698 11.82 -5.47 -23.40
CA GLU A 698 11.77 -4.54 -24.54
C GLU A 698 10.90 -3.30 -24.25
N LEU A 699 10.06 -3.37 -23.21
CA LEU A 699 9.19 -2.29 -22.79
C LEU A 699 9.92 -1.37 -21.81
N LYS A 700 9.92 -0.07 -22.11
CA LYS A 700 10.62 1.00 -21.35
C LYS A 700 10.38 0.92 -19.83
N PHE A 701 9.18 0.56 -19.40
CA PHE A 701 8.81 0.43 -17.98
C PHE A 701 9.64 -0.66 -17.26
N TYR A 702 9.74 -1.86 -17.85
CA TYR A 702 10.47 -2.98 -17.25
C TYR A 702 11.98 -2.81 -17.40
N ALA A 703 12.45 -2.25 -18.53
CA ALA A 703 13.86 -1.91 -18.73
C ALA A 703 14.39 -0.88 -17.70
N THR A 704 13.53 0.04 -17.25
CA THR A 704 13.89 1.06 -16.26
C THR A 704 13.79 0.55 -14.83
N ASN A 705 12.75 -0.24 -14.52
CA ASN A 705 12.43 -0.62 -13.14
C ASN A 705 12.93 -2.01 -12.71
N CYS A 706 13.31 -2.87 -13.65
CA CYS A 706 13.80 -4.23 -13.39
C CYS A 706 15.19 -4.44 -14.01
N CYS A 707 16.10 -3.53 -13.68
CA CYS A 707 17.40 -3.36 -14.32
C CYS A 707 18.34 -4.57 -14.14
N ILE A 708 18.38 -5.19 -12.95
CA ILE A 708 19.22 -6.38 -12.71
C ILE A 708 18.63 -7.59 -13.42
N SER A 709 17.32 -7.78 -13.32
CA SER A 709 16.63 -8.91 -13.94
C SER A 709 16.68 -8.87 -15.47
N CYS A 710 16.55 -7.69 -16.09
CA CYS A 710 16.67 -7.52 -17.54
C CYS A 710 18.11 -7.51 -18.07
N LYS A 711 19.13 -7.30 -17.23
CA LYS A 711 20.56 -7.39 -17.62
C LYS A 711 21.06 -8.83 -17.82
N LYS A 712 20.34 -9.83 -17.32
CA LYS A 712 20.69 -11.26 -17.47
C LYS A 712 20.11 -11.91 -18.74
N PHE A 713 19.36 -11.16 -19.56
CA PHE A 713 18.74 -11.59 -20.81
C PHE A 713 19.54 -11.14 -22.03
#